data_AF-A0A955J5G1-F1
#
_entry.id   AF-A0A955J5G1-F1
#
_cell.length_a   1.000
_cell.length_b   1.000
_cell.length_c   1.000
_cell.angle_alpha   90.00
_cell.angle_beta   90.00
_cell.angle_gamma   90.00
#
_symmetry.space_group_name_H-M   'P 1'
#
loop_
_entity.id
_entity.type
_entity.pdbx_description
1 polymer ?
#
loop_
_entity_poly.entity_id
_entity_poly.type
_entity_poly.pdbx_seq_one_letter_code
_entity_poly.pdbx_strand_id
1 'polypeptide(L)'
;TAYDVTLPAGTPYTVIVDPGSGSVELTGLTVSADATLQLLSTNFTPGLLNNQGAVEVGSDDLFLTQDIVNDGTIAFDTDTGAEDIQVSRGLTIGGTGLILFPDIASTTTTLHTINVPNLATTTIGSGQVVQGGPGEFRGGTSFPTDIVIDGELRADHTGKSITFVDSTTNNVLRVINNGIVRATNGGMIEFDDTWGIVNNGTLSCDPGATILFTTTTTDLTGTVIVDGTMRATNSLTFDGTTGLGTGLLDVGNGLTITGNANVGFGSITTPISLVVDNGATLVIQGNFSHAMTSEPLFNFNSTGALRMTGGSGLDPCDPGMPATLEVAGSDKGNTGSGFVNNFEIERLVIGAGANVMLVDAINNGNRNGSAGAAEALYVDELIFEDPSGRIILNGLRLYYNSISGTVGQLDAGADCNDNGQLDACDISMGVSLDCNGNGIPDECDIASGGSPDCNANGVPDECETGPDCNANQVPDECDISSGFSLDLNGNGLPDECENDCNLNGIPDDVDIASGGSEDCDGNGLPDECQGGFTTYTWIGASGGNWSFQPNWSPLGPPQGDVILANGDPGAMTTVVQTIATACALQLGSTGGGHTLQVNANASLYADTFTITSGGTLNPQGGTVEGGPLTVAAGATLRGYGHVLNEVISDGDVRAAAGQTLRLAGSTFSNNPGSLLEALAGAVLDVEATTVIQDGTLRAHANGAASFVAPLNNANGATLELLGGAAAAPVITNDSASLITGFGIIDTPVLNNDGHLVTIADSQATGDIVNQGTITVQGGTLVVLGTLTGSGTVIGDVSRSERGAPLPHGLFIVGDLAPSAGANLLLPSPDARLALGGDLDLPMTDHLAIDLVDATVHMNGLLAQSLEAMSEDIGAVEAGLTRAPGRFPIGTLRLGPAPTIVSVVDRHDNDGLGQAACEAVYVRDLVIEAGATLANETCRVYYQSLVMNGSVTMPANLIHIAPACPGDANASGTVDFTDLNIVLANWATTGPDGDVNGSGGVDFADLNEVLGNWGNVCK
;
A
#
# COMPACT_ATOMS: atom_id res chain seq x y z
N THR A 1 33.50 54.80 14.17
CA THR A 1 33.30 56.24 13.87
C THR A 1 33.28 56.38 12.37
N ALA A 2 32.21 56.94 11.80
CA ALA A 2 32.08 57.12 10.35
C ALA A 2 33.15 58.08 9.83
N TYR A 3 33.87 57.68 8.79
CA TYR A 3 34.83 58.51 8.07
C TYR A 3 34.29 58.74 6.66
N ASP A 4 34.02 60.01 6.30
CA ASP A 4 33.75 60.37 4.90
C ASP A 4 35.08 60.44 4.15
N VAL A 5 35.35 59.45 3.31
CA VAL A 5 36.55 59.41 2.46
C VAL A 5 36.16 59.89 1.06
N THR A 6 36.47 61.15 0.74
CA THR A 6 36.29 61.70 -0.62
C THR A 6 37.64 61.73 -1.33
N LEU A 7 37.76 60.99 -2.42
CA LEU A 7 39.01 60.83 -3.17
C LEU A 7 38.98 61.70 -4.44
N PRO A 8 40.08 62.39 -4.79
CA PRO A 8 40.12 63.31 -5.92
C PRO A 8 40.11 62.60 -7.28
N ALA A 9 39.32 63.10 -8.23
CA ALA A 9 39.22 62.54 -9.58
C ALA A 9 40.49 62.79 -10.43
N GLY A 10 40.85 61.82 -11.29
CA GLY A 10 41.81 61.99 -12.38
C GLY A 10 43.24 61.45 -12.16
N THR A 11 43.49 60.70 -11.09
CA THR A 11 44.75 59.95 -10.91
C THR A 11 44.42 58.58 -10.29
N PRO A 12 44.93 57.45 -10.79
CA PRO A 12 44.64 56.14 -10.20
C PRO A 12 45.23 56.04 -8.80
N TYR A 13 44.44 55.57 -7.84
CA TYR A 13 44.83 55.34 -6.46
C TYR A 13 44.24 54.01 -5.97
N THR A 14 44.96 53.35 -5.07
CA THR A 14 44.49 52.15 -4.36
C THR A 14 44.17 52.54 -2.93
N VAL A 15 42.95 52.24 -2.48
CA VAL A 15 42.59 52.34 -1.06
C VAL A 15 42.63 50.94 -0.46
N ILE A 16 43.44 50.77 0.57
CA ILE A 16 43.54 49.52 1.33
C ILE A 16 42.80 49.70 2.65
N VAL A 17 41.80 48.87 2.89
CA VAL A 17 41.07 48.83 4.17
C VAL A 17 41.37 47.50 4.87
N ASP A 18 42.04 47.58 6.01
CA ASP A 18 42.37 46.45 6.88
C ASP A 18 41.89 46.78 8.32
N PRO A 19 40.79 46.17 8.78
CA PRO A 19 40.27 46.40 10.13
C PRO A 19 40.97 45.55 11.22
N GLY A 20 41.92 44.67 10.86
CA GLY A 20 42.53 43.72 11.78
C GLY A 20 41.50 42.71 12.30
N SER A 21 41.20 42.72 13.61
CA SER A 21 40.21 41.82 14.23
C SER A 21 38.85 42.49 14.55
N GLY A 22 38.61 43.70 14.04
CA GLY A 22 37.36 44.45 14.23
C GLY A 22 36.46 44.44 12.98
N SER A 23 35.28 45.06 13.07
CA SER A 23 34.40 45.27 11.90
C SER A 23 34.38 46.74 11.46
N VAL A 24 34.28 46.97 10.16
CA VAL A 24 34.17 48.31 9.55
C VAL A 24 32.87 48.37 8.74
N GLU A 25 32.01 49.33 9.10
CA GLU A 25 30.76 49.63 8.40
C GLU A 25 30.97 50.90 7.55
N LEU A 26 30.86 50.77 6.23
CA LEU A 26 30.93 51.89 5.28
C LEU A 26 29.54 52.11 4.66
N THR A 27 28.93 53.26 4.92
CA THR A 27 27.61 53.61 4.37
C THR A 27 27.77 54.58 3.20
N GLY A 28 27.30 54.20 2.01
CA GLY A 28 27.29 55.07 0.83
C GLY A 28 28.63 55.15 0.08
N LEU A 29 29.25 53.99 -0.16
CA LEU A 29 30.56 53.92 -0.83
C LEU A 29 30.40 54.01 -2.34
N THR A 30 31.08 54.97 -2.97
CA THR A 30 31.17 55.09 -4.44
C THR A 30 32.61 54.91 -4.89
N VAL A 31 32.87 53.91 -5.72
CA VAL A 31 34.20 53.67 -6.32
C VAL A 31 34.16 54.17 -7.75
N SER A 32 34.95 55.18 -8.10
CA SER A 32 34.97 55.73 -9.47
C SER A 32 35.72 54.83 -10.45
N ALA A 33 35.45 54.95 -11.75
CA ALA A 33 36.02 54.12 -12.82
C ALA A 33 37.56 53.95 -12.82
N ASP A 34 38.30 54.95 -12.36
CA ASP A 34 39.77 54.91 -12.34
C ASP A 34 40.36 54.48 -10.97
N ALA A 35 39.54 54.02 -10.03
CA ALA A 35 39.95 53.68 -8.66
C ALA A 35 39.95 52.17 -8.41
N THR A 36 40.88 51.71 -7.56
CA THR A 36 40.90 50.33 -7.04
C THR A 36 40.71 50.34 -5.53
N LEU A 37 39.77 49.54 -5.01
CA LEU A 37 39.54 49.32 -3.59
C LEU A 37 39.98 47.90 -3.22
N GLN A 38 40.93 47.75 -2.32
CA GLN A 38 41.36 46.46 -1.77
C GLN A 38 40.86 46.29 -0.33
N LEU A 39 40.18 45.18 -0.05
CA LEU A 39 39.65 44.81 1.27
C LEU A 39 40.44 43.59 1.78
N LEU A 40 41.18 43.72 2.90
CA LEU A 40 42.19 42.72 3.28
C LEU A 40 41.81 41.75 4.43
N SER A 41 40.82 42.02 5.31
CA SER A 41 40.25 40.98 6.22
C SER A 41 38.97 41.39 6.99
N THR A 42 38.22 40.35 7.41
CA THR A 42 37.08 40.20 8.37
C THR A 42 35.98 41.26 8.50
N ASN A 43 34.74 40.81 8.24
CA ASN A 43 33.45 41.41 8.60
C ASN A 43 33.24 42.85 8.10
N PHE A 44 33.20 42.96 6.77
CA PHE A 44 32.76 44.15 6.07
C PHE A 44 31.25 44.11 5.85
N THR A 45 30.53 45.07 6.42
CA THR A 45 29.10 45.27 6.15
C THR A 45 28.91 46.61 5.44
N PRO A 46 28.94 46.65 4.10
CA PRO A 46 28.63 47.88 3.40
C PRO A 46 27.12 48.16 3.49
N GLY A 47 26.77 49.44 3.51
CA GLY A 47 25.45 49.89 3.04
C GLY A 47 25.38 49.81 1.51
N LEU A 48 24.69 50.75 0.86
CA LEU A 48 24.68 50.87 -0.60
C LEU A 48 26.12 51.02 -1.17
N LEU A 49 26.54 50.10 -2.04
CA LEU A 49 27.78 50.15 -2.81
C LEU A 49 27.46 50.50 -4.28
N ASN A 50 28.02 51.61 -4.76
CA ASN A 50 27.99 52.01 -6.17
C ASN A 50 29.40 51.93 -6.75
N ASN A 51 29.76 50.81 -7.37
CA ASN A 51 31.10 50.60 -7.92
C ASN A 51 31.11 50.91 -9.41
N GLN A 52 32.00 51.77 -9.88
CA GLN A 52 32.30 52.01 -11.29
C GLN A 52 33.75 51.62 -11.65
N GLY A 53 34.61 51.35 -10.66
CA GLY A 53 36.05 51.01 -10.80
C GLY A 53 36.37 49.56 -10.46
N ALA A 54 37.52 49.27 -9.85
CA ALA A 54 37.92 47.91 -9.45
C ALA A 54 37.79 47.71 -7.93
N VAL A 55 37.23 46.58 -7.50
CA VAL A 55 37.19 46.16 -6.09
C VAL A 55 37.82 44.77 -5.99
N GLU A 56 38.82 44.62 -5.12
CA GLU A 56 39.50 43.36 -4.83
C GLU A 56 39.24 42.98 -3.37
N VAL A 57 38.70 41.79 -3.15
CA VAL A 57 38.33 41.27 -1.82
C VAL A 57 39.25 40.11 -1.47
N GLY A 58 39.91 40.17 -0.30
CA GLY A 58 40.81 39.13 0.19
C GLY A 58 40.18 38.22 1.25
N SER A 59 40.55 36.94 1.18
CA SER A 59 40.64 35.86 2.20
C SER A 59 39.52 35.57 3.21
N ASP A 60 38.36 36.23 3.24
CA ASP A 60 37.22 35.84 4.09
C ASP A 60 35.85 36.34 3.55
N ASP A 61 34.75 35.73 4.03
CA ASP A 61 33.34 35.93 3.60
C ASP A 61 32.87 37.40 3.45
N LEU A 62 32.12 37.67 2.37
CA LEU A 62 31.51 38.98 2.09
C LEU A 62 30.00 38.97 2.39
N PHE A 63 29.59 39.64 3.48
CA PHE A 63 28.19 39.76 3.90
C PHE A 63 27.59 41.11 3.49
N LEU A 64 26.60 41.08 2.59
CA LEU A 64 26.00 42.26 1.99
C LEU A 64 24.55 42.42 2.44
N THR A 65 24.25 43.50 3.17
CA THR A 65 22.93 43.73 3.78
C THR A 65 22.01 44.65 2.97
N GLN A 66 22.49 45.26 1.87
CA GLN A 66 21.76 46.17 0.98
C GLN A 66 22.09 45.94 -0.51
N ASP A 67 21.29 46.51 -1.41
CA ASP A 67 21.45 46.37 -2.87
C ASP A 67 22.83 46.87 -3.35
N ILE A 68 23.41 46.18 -4.34
CA ILE A 68 24.63 46.63 -5.03
C ILE A 68 24.27 47.09 -6.44
N VAL A 69 24.85 48.22 -6.85
CA VAL A 69 24.94 48.65 -8.25
C VAL A 69 26.42 48.60 -8.65
N ASN A 70 26.79 47.64 -9.49
CA ASN A 70 28.19 47.43 -9.89
C ASN A 70 28.43 47.67 -11.39
N ASP A 71 28.82 48.88 -11.76
CA ASP A 71 29.26 49.26 -13.10
C ASP A 71 30.77 48.99 -13.38
N GLY A 72 31.52 48.63 -12.34
CA GLY A 72 32.94 48.29 -12.37
C GLY A 72 33.25 46.79 -12.30
N THR A 73 34.50 46.42 -11.98
CA THR A 73 34.95 45.04 -11.75
C THR A 73 35.02 44.73 -10.26
N ILE A 74 34.54 43.55 -9.86
CA ILE A 74 34.78 42.97 -8.52
C ILE A 74 35.54 41.65 -8.72
N ALA A 75 36.67 41.51 -8.03
CA ALA A 75 37.54 40.32 -8.07
C ALA A 75 37.79 39.82 -6.63
N PHE A 76 37.89 38.50 -6.47
CA PHE A 76 38.14 37.83 -5.18
C PHE A 76 39.48 37.09 -5.24
N ASP A 77 40.28 37.19 -4.18
CA ASP A 77 41.59 36.54 -4.02
C ASP A 77 41.44 35.22 -3.24
N THR A 78 41.68 34.08 -3.90
CA THR A 78 41.26 32.73 -3.45
C THR A 78 42.30 31.95 -2.65
N ASP A 79 43.32 32.63 -2.11
CA ASP A 79 44.50 31.96 -1.55
C ASP A 79 44.29 31.26 -0.19
N THR A 80 43.18 31.47 0.55
CA THR A 80 42.97 30.79 1.85
C THR A 80 41.50 30.55 2.25
N GLY A 81 40.94 29.38 1.89
CA GLY A 81 39.74 28.84 2.56
C GLY A 81 38.42 29.04 1.82
N ALA A 82 37.35 28.44 2.33
CA ALA A 82 36.00 28.52 1.74
C ALA A 82 35.45 29.93 1.93
N GLU A 83 35.06 30.57 0.82
CA GLU A 83 34.53 31.93 0.78
C GLU A 83 33.07 31.89 0.32
N ASP A 84 32.13 32.29 1.19
CA ASP A 84 30.71 32.41 0.87
C ASP A 84 30.34 33.88 0.60
N ILE A 85 29.55 34.11 -0.46
CA ILE A 85 28.93 35.41 -0.75
C ILE A 85 27.45 35.34 -0.34
N GLN A 86 27.06 36.09 0.69
CA GLN A 86 25.66 36.19 1.12
C GLN A 86 25.09 37.58 0.83
N VAL A 87 24.04 37.62 0.00
CA VAL A 87 23.37 38.84 -0.41
C VAL A 87 21.92 38.80 0.08
N SER A 88 21.57 39.64 1.06
CA SER A 88 20.22 39.62 1.66
C SER A 88 19.20 40.55 0.99
N ARG A 89 19.62 41.39 0.02
CA ARG A 89 18.79 42.33 -0.77
C ARG A 89 19.34 42.46 -2.21
N GLY A 90 18.53 42.83 -3.20
CA GLY A 90 18.75 42.60 -4.64
C GLY A 90 20.15 42.91 -5.19
N LEU A 91 20.72 41.97 -5.97
CA LEU A 91 21.98 42.16 -6.67
C LEU A 91 21.73 42.65 -8.11
N THR A 92 22.11 43.90 -8.41
CA THR A 92 22.12 44.42 -9.79
C THR A 92 23.57 44.62 -10.24
N ILE A 93 24.07 43.70 -11.06
CA ILE A 93 25.38 43.86 -11.70
C ILE A 93 25.15 44.79 -12.91
N GLY A 94 25.92 45.86 -13.02
CA GLY A 94 25.68 47.01 -13.89
C GLY A 94 26.84 47.43 -14.80
N GLY A 95 27.80 46.60 -15.20
CA GLY A 95 28.91 47.10 -16.04
C GLY A 95 29.88 46.04 -16.54
N THR A 96 31.20 46.29 -16.45
CA THR A 96 32.26 45.48 -17.10
C THR A 96 32.46 44.05 -16.57
N GLY A 97 31.65 43.59 -15.62
CA GLY A 97 31.48 42.18 -15.26
C GLY A 97 31.87 41.83 -13.82
N LEU A 98 31.37 40.68 -13.35
CA LEU A 98 31.79 39.99 -12.14
C LEU A 98 32.78 38.89 -12.56
N ILE A 99 34.02 38.95 -12.06
CA ILE A 99 35.07 38.00 -12.44
C ILE A 99 35.50 37.22 -11.19
N LEU A 100 35.22 35.91 -11.18
CA LEU A 100 35.71 35.00 -10.14
C LEU A 100 36.98 34.31 -10.68
N PHE A 101 38.16 34.62 -10.14
CA PHE A 101 39.42 33.99 -10.55
C PHE A 101 39.74 32.77 -9.67
N PRO A 102 39.88 31.56 -10.23
CA PRO A 102 40.67 30.50 -9.61
C PRO A 102 42.06 30.40 -10.24
N ASP A 103 43.10 30.23 -9.41
CA ASP A 103 44.47 29.99 -9.88
C ASP A 103 44.59 28.67 -10.67
N ILE A 104 45.48 28.68 -11.68
CA ILE A 104 45.67 27.66 -12.73
C ILE A 104 46.40 26.40 -12.17
N ALA A 105 46.64 26.32 -10.86
CA ALA A 105 47.52 25.31 -10.27
C ALA A 105 46.89 24.37 -9.21
N SER A 106 45.62 24.56 -8.82
CA SER A 106 45.00 23.79 -7.73
C SER A 106 44.03 22.71 -8.22
N THR A 107 44.29 21.46 -7.84
CA THR A 107 43.47 20.26 -8.17
C THR A 107 42.46 19.90 -7.07
N THR A 108 42.18 20.79 -6.12
CA THR A 108 41.27 20.52 -5.00
C THR A 108 39.99 21.35 -5.14
N THR A 109 38.85 20.65 -5.25
CA THR A 109 37.49 21.19 -5.29
C THR A 109 37.11 21.79 -3.93
N THR A 110 37.15 23.11 -3.81
CA THR A 110 36.44 23.86 -2.76
C THR A 110 35.12 24.39 -3.33
N LEU A 111 34.06 24.22 -2.54
CA LEU A 111 32.67 24.57 -2.85
C LEU A 111 32.49 26.09 -2.64
N HIS A 112 31.99 26.81 -3.65
CA HIS A 112 31.66 28.23 -3.54
C HIS A 112 30.15 28.41 -3.72
N THR A 113 29.45 28.99 -2.73
CA THR A 113 27.99 29.18 -2.74
C THR A 113 27.65 30.67 -2.89
N ILE A 114 26.83 31.03 -3.88
CA ILE A 114 26.15 32.34 -3.91
C ILE A 114 24.73 32.12 -3.38
N ASN A 115 24.46 32.60 -2.16
CA ASN A 115 23.16 32.43 -1.51
C ASN A 115 22.37 33.75 -1.56
N VAL A 116 21.19 33.74 -2.20
CA VAL A 116 20.34 34.93 -2.38
C VAL A 116 18.94 34.66 -1.81
N PRO A 117 18.72 34.83 -0.50
CA PRO A 117 17.42 34.55 0.11
C PRO A 117 16.49 35.74 -0.10
N ASN A 118 15.29 35.47 -0.64
CA ASN A 118 14.15 36.39 -0.78
C ASN A 118 14.33 37.62 -1.69
N LEU A 119 14.12 37.47 -3.02
CA LEU A 119 13.75 38.55 -3.96
C LEU A 119 12.94 38.05 -5.16
N ALA A 120 12.30 39.00 -5.85
CA ALA A 120 11.29 38.76 -6.89
C ALA A 120 11.82 38.66 -8.34
N THR A 121 13.12 38.83 -8.62
CA THR A 121 13.75 38.59 -9.94
C THR A 121 15.26 38.88 -9.87
N THR A 122 16.11 38.01 -10.46
CA THR A 122 17.54 38.28 -10.71
C THR A 122 17.75 38.50 -12.21
N THR A 123 18.30 39.66 -12.60
CA THR A 123 18.47 40.05 -14.02
C THR A 123 19.94 40.30 -14.32
N ILE A 124 20.51 39.56 -15.28
CA ILE A 124 21.83 39.84 -15.86
C ILE A 124 21.62 40.65 -17.14
N GLY A 125 22.16 41.88 -17.21
CA GLY A 125 21.89 42.84 -18.28
C GLY A 125 22.71 42.64 -19.57
N SER A 126 22.28 43.32 -20.64
CA SER A 126 22.91 43.30 -21.97
C SER A 126 24.39 43.72 -21.95
N GLY A 127 25.28 42.92 -22.57
CA GLY A 127 26.71 43.21 -22.72
C GLY A 127 27.61 42.82 -21.53
N GLN A 128 27.06 42.12 -20.55
CA GLN A 128 27.76 41.69 -19.33
C GLN A 128 28.32 40.27 -19.48
N VAL A 129 29.50 40.00 -18.91
CA VAL A 129 30.11 38.66 -18.87
C VAL A 129 30.23 38.23 -17.41
N VAL A 130 29.61 37.11 -17.04
CA VAL A 130 29.87 36.44 -15.77
C VAL A 130 30.80 35.26 -16.04
N GLN A 131 32.04 35.34 -15.55
CA GLN A 131 33.02 34.25 -15.61
C GLN A 131 33.16 33.63 -14.22
N GLY A 132 32.72 32.38 -14.07
CA GLY A 132 32.76 31.66 -12.79
C GLY A 132 33.89 30.63 -12.72
N GLY A 133 34.66 30.67 -11.63
CA GLY A 133 35.46 29.54 -11.14
C GLY A 133 34.58 28.46 -10.48
N PRO A 134 35.16 27.38 -9.91
CA PRO A 134 34.38 26.25 -9.39
C PRO A 134 33.38 26.72 -8.34
N GLY A 135 32.10 26.45 -8.57
CA GLY A 135 31.02 26.75 -7.64
C GLY A 135 29.81 25.90 -8.01
N GLU A 136 29.42 25.02 -7.11
CA GLU A 136 28.15 24.32 -7.22
C GLU A 136 27.07 25.30 -6.72
N PHE A 137 26.19 25.77 -7.60
CA PHE A 137 25.04 26.57 -7.17
C PHE A 137 24.03 25.66 -6.46
N ARG A 138 24.29 25.29 -5.20
CA ARG A 138 23.31 24.63 -4.33
C ARG A 138 22.50 25.67 -3.57
N GLY A 139 21.32 26.03 -4.10
CA GLY A 139 20.34 26.81 -3.35
C GLY A 139 19.65 25.97 -2.28
N GLY A 140 20.17 25.98 -1.06
CA GLY A 140 19.44 25.48 0.10
C GLY A 140 18.32 26.45 0.48
N THR A 141 17.08 25.96 0.41
CA THR A 141 15.80 26.60 0.77
C THR A 141 15.28 27.69 -0.19
N SER A 142 14.35 27.26 -1.07
CA SER A 142 13.40 28.05 -1.86
C SER A 142 13.96 29.21 -2.70
N PHE A 143 14.20 28.97 -3.99
CA PHE A 143 14.08 30.04 -5.01
C PHE A 143 12.61 30.14 -5.41
N PRO A 144 11.92 31.28 -5.18
CA PRO A 144 10.52 31.39 -5.56
C PRO A 144 10.29 31.93 -7.00
N THR A 145 11.34 32.14 -7.82
CA THR A 145 11.21 32.93 -9.08
C THR A 145 12.19 32.59 -10.22
N ASP A 146 11.81 32.98 -11.45
CA ASP A 146 12.50 32.84 -12.74
C ASP A 146 13.92 33.49 -12.81
N ILE A 147 14.85 32.90 -13.57
CA ILE A 147 16.19 33.48 -13.88
C ILE A 147 16.14 34.16 -15.25
N VAL A 148 16.65 35.40 -15.39
CA VAL A 148 16.66 36.12 -16.68
C VAL A 148 18.10 36.49 -17.14
N ILE A 149 18.48 36.03 -18.34
CA ILE A 149 19.80 36.28 -18.95
C ILE A 149 19.64 37.15 -20.22
N ASP A 150 20.14 38.38 -20.17
CA ASP A 150 20.23 39.33 -21.31
C ASP A 150 21.70 39.50 -21.80
N GLY A 151 22.68 39.03 -21.01
CA GLY A 151 24.13 39.07 -21.30
C GLY A 151 24.74 37.71 -21.66
N GLU A 152 26.06 37.53 -21.46
CA GLU A 152 26.76 36.25 -21.65
C GLU A 152 27.05 35.54 -20.32
N LEU A 153 26.59 34.30 -20.18
CA LEU A 153 26.97 33.34 -19.15
C LEU A 153 27.87 32.27 -19.78
N ARG A 154 29.09 32.07 -19.26
CA ARG A 154 30.07 31.18 -19.89
C ARG A 154 30.75 30.22 -18.92
N ALA A 155 30.73 28.91 -19.26
CA ALA A 155 31.59 27.88 -18.66
C ALA A 155 32.81 27.64 -19.57
N ASP A 156 34.03 27.66 -19.03
CA ASP A 156 35.28 27.62 -19.82
C ASP A 156 36.32 26.68 -19.16
N HIS A 157 36.96 25.80 -19.95
CA HIS A 157 38.01 24.80 -19.58
C HIS A 157 37.54 23.40 -19.11
N THR A 158 38.33 22.36 -19.43
CA THR A 158 38.09 20.96 -19.05
C THR A 158 37.94 20.76 -17.55
N GLY A 159 36.84 20.13 -17.13
CA GLY A 159 36.54 19.81 -15.72
C GLY A 159 35.90 20.95 -14.92
N LYS A 160 35.45 22.02 -15.59
CA LYS A 160 34.68 23.12 -14.99
C LYS A 160 33.21 22.98 -15.35
N SER A 161 32.28 23.13 -14.39
CA SER A 161 30.83 23.05 -14.63
C SER A 161 30.07 24.24 -14.06
N ILE A 162 28.93 24.59 -14.69
CA ILE A 162 27.87 25.42 -14.12
C ILE A 162 26.63 24.54 -14.03
N THR A 163 26.17 24.22 -12.82
CA THR A 163 25.00 23.34 -12.62
C THR A 163 23.79 24.14 -12.11
N PHE A 164 22.65 23.98 -12.76
CA PHE A 164 21.35 24.51 -12.35
C PHE A 164 20.53 23.40 -11.69
N VAL A 165 20.12 23.53 -10.43
CA VAL A 165 19.38 22.49 -9.68
C VAL A 165 17.99 23.00 -9.29
N ASP A 166 16.90 22.28 -9.60
CA ASP A 166 15.52 22.64 -9.21
C ASP A 166 14.91 21.67 -8.20
N SER A 167 14.59 22.13 -6.99
CA SER A 167 13.90 21.31 -5.97
C SER A 167 12.36 21.36 -6.04
N THR A 168 11.76 22.07 -7.00
CA THR A 168 10.31 22.34 -7.10
C THR A 168 9.79 22.27 -8.55
N THR A 169 8.49 22.12 -8.78
CA THR A 169 7.96 21.73 -10.11
C THR A 169 7.63 22.87 -11.10
N ASN A 170 8.23 24.07 -11.05
CA ASN A 170 7.75 25.19 -11.91
C ASN A 170 8.75 26.35 -12.22
N ASN A 171 10.06 26.22 -12.02
CA ASN A 171 10.97 27.36 -12.28
C ASN A 171 11.32 27.52 -13.77
N VAL A 172 11.42 28.77 -14.25
CA VAL A 172 11.77 29.08 -15.65
C VAL A 172 13.10 29.82 -15.79
N LEU A 173 14.02 29.30 -16.60
CA LEU A 173 15.16 30.04 -17.13
C LEU A 173 14.75 30.79 -18.40
N ARG A 174 14.79 32.12 -18.37
CA ARG A 174 14.54 33.00 -19.51
C ARG A 174 15.84 33.59 -20.05
N VAL A 175 16.26 33.16 -21.24
CA VAL A 175 17.32 33.88 -21.98
C VAL A 175 16.61 34.84 -22.93
N ILE A 176 16.88 36.14 -22.85
CA ILE A 176 16.13 37.17 -23.58
C ILE A 176 17.08 38.10 -24.34
N ASN A 177 16.55 38.89 -25.28
CA ASN A 177 17.27 40.01 -25.93
C ASN A 177 18.63 39.64 -26.59
N ASN A 178 18.79 38.41 -27.09
CA ASN A 178 20.06 37.82 -27.59
C ASN A 178 21.11 37.49 -26.52
N GLY A 179 20.71 37.30 -25.26
CA GLY A 179 21.56 36.72 -24.22
C GLY A 179 22.18 35.40 -24.69
N ILE A 180 23.38 35.09 -24.21
CA ILE A 180 24.18 33.94 -24.61
C ILE A 180 24.48 33.10 -23.37
N VAL A 181 24.20 31.80 -23.42
CA VAL A 181 24.74 30.83 -22.46
C VAL A 181 25.68 29.91 -23.23
N ARG A 182 26.95 29.83 -22.83
CA ARG A 182 27.98 29.15 -23.62
C ARG A 182 28.91 28.24 -22.82
N ALA A 183 29.12 27.01 -23.27
CA ALA A 183 30.18 26.13 -22.79
C ALA A 183 31.37 26.12 -23.77
N THR A 184 32.61 26.25 -23.28
CA THR A 184 33.82 26.40 -24.11
C THR A 184 35.05 25.66 -23.55
N ASN A 185 36.02 25.32 -24.41
CA ASN A 185 37.31 24.69 -24.06
C ASN A 185 37.25 23.47 -23.11
N GLY A 186 36.20 22.65 -23.15
CA GLY A 186 36.03 21.51 -22.23
C GLY A 186 35.16 21.77 -21.00
N GLY A 187 34.62 22.99 -20.86
CA GLY A 187 33.68 23.33 -19.79
C GLY A 187 32.32 22.66 -19.96
N MET A 188 31.56 22.58 -18.87
CA MET A 188 30.27 21.93 -18.77
C MET A 188 29.19 22.91 -18.28
N ILE A 189 27.99 22.81 -18.83
CA ILE A 189 26.78 23.41 -18.24
C ILE A 189 25.81 22.27 -18.00
N GLU A 190 25.32 22.12 -16.78
CA GLU A 190 24.45 21.02 -16.35
C GLU A 190 23.12 21.57 -15.82
N PHE A 191 22.03 20.89 -16.14
CA PHE A 191 20.69 21.18 -15.60
C PHE A 191 20.20 19.90 -14.92
N ASP A 192 20.12 19.92 -13.60
CA ASP A 192 19.65 18.84 -12.73
C ASP A 192 18.21 19.19 -12.30
N ASP A 193 17.25 18.32 -12.62
CA ASP A 193 15.78 18.46 -12.37
C ASP A 193 14.95 19.30 -13.39
N THR A 194 13.62 19.41 -13.15
CA THR A 194 12.59 19.88 -14.10
C THR A 194 12.57 21.40 -14.34
N TRP A 195 13.55 21.92 -15.09
CA TRP A 195 13.54 23.32 -15.53
C TRP A 195 12.67 23.57 -16.76
N GLY A 196 11.82 24.61 -16.73
CA GLY A 196 11.26 25.20 -17.94
C GLY A 196 12.28 26.16 -18.57
N ILE A 197 12.64 26.00 -19.84
CA ILE A 197 13.55 26.95 -20.51
C ILE A 197 12.76 27.71 -21.58
N VAL A 198 12.74 29.04 -21.49
CA VAL A 198 12.14 29.94 -22.49
C VAL A 198 13.24 30.81 -23.06
N ASN A 199 13.70 30.50 -24.26
CA ASN A 199 14.91 31.10 -24.83
C ASN A 199 14.61 31.96 -26.08
N ASN A 200 14.74 33.29 -25.97
CA ASN A 200 14.76 34.28 -27.05
C ASN A 200 16.19 34.84 -27.28
N GLY A 201 17.20 33.97 -27.10
CA GLY A 201 18.65 34.21 -27.22
C GLY A 201 19.41 32.95 -27.71
N THR A 202 20.68 32.77 -27.33
CA THR A 202 21.55 31.69 -27.84
C THR A 202 22.07 30.76 -26.73
N LEU A 203 21.89 29.45 -26.90
CA LEU A 203 22.62 28.43 -26.14
C LEU A 203 23.70 27.84 -27.07
N SER A 204 24.97 27.84 -26.65
CA SER A 204 26.07 27.43 -27.52
C SER A 204 27.10 26.56 -26.81
N CYS A 205 27.66 25.57 -27.51
CA CYS A 205 28.74 24.74 -27.00
C CYS A 205 29.86 24.63 -28.04
N ASP A 206 31.08 25.04 -27.68
CA ASP A 206 32.28 24.92 -28.53
C ASP A 206 32.82 23.47 -28.52
N PRO A 207 33.72 23.09 -29.45
CA PRO A 207 34.26 21.75 -29.54
C PRO A 207 34.96 21.31 -28.25
N GLY A 208 34.63 20.10 -27.78
CA GLY A 208 35.17 19.52 -26.54
C GLY A 208 34.46 19.92 -25.25
N ALA A 209 33.59 20.94 -25.26
CA ALA A 209 32.74 21.32 -24.12
C ALA A 209 31.44 20.48 -24.08
N THR A 210 30.66 20.61 -23.00
CA THR A 210 29.43 19.83 -22.78
C THR A 210 28.30 20.71 -22.26
N ILE A 211 27.09 20.52 -22.78
CA ILE A 211 25.85 20.94 -22.12
C ILE A 211 25.06 19.66 -21.81
N LEU A 212 24.71 19.44 -20.55
CA LEU A 212 24.11 18.23 -20.02
C LEU A 212 22.76 18.55 -19.34
N PHE A 213 21.75 17.73 -19.59
CA PHE A 213 20.49 17.74 -18.86
C PHE A 213 20.34 16.40 -18.14
N THR A 214 20.31 16.39 -16.80
CA THR A 214 20.15 15.20 -15.96
C THR A 214 18.78 15.23 -15.28
N THR A 215 17.99 14.17 -15.43
CA THR A 215 16.75 14.00 -14.63
C THR A 215 16.64 12.57 -14.12
N THR A 216 16.03 12.38 -12.95
CA THR A 216 15.82 11.05 -12.33
C THR A 216 14.36 10.63 -12.20
N THR A 217 13.41 11.36 -12.81
CA THR A 217 11.96 11.08 -12.64
C THR A 217 11.18 11.11 -13.95
N THR A 218 10.27 10.17 -14.10
CA THR A 218 9.52 9.78 -15.32
C THR A 218 8.44 10.77 -15.82
N ASP A 219 8.32 11.97 -15.24
CA ASP A 219 7.28 12.94 -15.61
C ASP A 219 7.89 14.27 -16.05
N LEU A 220 8.07 14.46 -17.36
CA LEU A 220 8.36 15.77 -17.94
C LEU A 220 7.05 16.43 -18.37
N THR A 221 6.57 17.39 -17.57
CA THR A 221 5.68 18.46 -18.04
C THR A 221 6.45 19.73 -18.43
N GLY A 222 7.79 19.69 -18.43
CA GLY A 222 8.66 20.82 -18.80
C GLY A 222 8.93 20.88 -20.31
N THR A 223 8.38 21.88 -20.99
CA THR A 223 8.64 22.18 -22.41
C THR A 223 9.95 22.96 -22.55
N VAL A 224 10.92 22.48 -23.35
CA VAL A 224 12.11 23.25 -23.75
C VAL A 224 11.75 24.12 -24.96
N ILE A 225 11.21 25.32 -24.72
CA ILE A 225 10.85 26.27 -25.78
C ILE A 225 12.09 27.09 -26.15
N VAL A 226 12.77 26.66 -27.21
CA VAL A 226 13.86 27.39 -27.82
C VAL A 226 13.27 28.24 -28.95
N ASP A 227 13.16 29.55 -28.73
CA ASP A 227 12.78 30.56 -29.74
C ASP A 227 14.03 31.28 -30.30
N GLY A 228 15.17 30.59 -30.33
CA GLY A 228 16.48 31.12 -30.76
C GLY A 228 17.36 30.06 -31.46
N THR A 229 18.68 30.25 -31.48
CA THR A 229 19.64 29.27 -32.08
C THR A 229 20.28 28.40 -31.01
N MET A 230 20.14 27.08 -31.15
CA MET A 230 20.95 26.10 -30.42
C MET A 230 22.03 25.56 -31.34
N ARG A 231 23.30 25.73 -30.94
CA ARG A 231 24.46 25.24 -31.70
C ARG A 231 25.38 24.45 -30.80
N ALA A 232 25.43 23.14 -31.00
CA ALA A 232 26.37 22.25 -30.33
C ALA A 232 27.31 21.63 -31.37
N THR A 233 28.57 21.45 -31.00
CA THR A 233 29.63 20.95 -31.89
C THR A 233 30.29 19.66 -31.38
N ASN A 234 29.71 19.02 -30.35
CA ASN A 234 30.25 17.76 -29.82
C ASN A 234 29.20 16.82 -29.17
N SER A 235 28.57 17.17 -28.04
CA SER A 235 27.47 16.36 -27.48
C SER A 235 26.38 17.20 -26.82
N LEU A 236 25.13 16.84 -27.06
CA LEU A 236 23.93 17.37 -26.41
C LEU A 236 23.06 16.15 -26.07
N THR A 237 22.78 15.92 -24.79
CA THR A 237 22.07 14.72 -24.31
C THR A 237 20.76 15.14 -23.66
N PHE A 238 19.66 14.55 -24.10
CA PHE A 238 18.34 14.66 -23.46
C PHE A 238 18.01 13.30 -22.84
N ASP A 239 17.53 13.27 -21.59
CA ASP A 239 17.00 12.07 -20.92
C ASP A 239 15.55 12.38 -20.50
N GLY A 240 14.59 12.00 -21.34
CA GLY A 240 13.14 12.24 -21.18
C GLY A 240 12.43 12.88 -22.40
N THR A 241 11.09 13.05 -22.37
CA THR A 241 10.27 13.65 -23.45
C THR A 241 10.40 15.17 -23.58
N THR A 242 10.87 15.68 -24.72
CA THR A 242 11.02 17.13 -24.98
C THR A 242 10.10 17.62 -26.10
N GLY A 243 9.45 18.79 -25.93
CA GLY A 243 8.80 19.54 -27.01
C GLY A 243 9.56 20.84 -27.32
N LEU A 244 9.92 21.07 -28.59
CA LEU A 244 10.68 22.25 -29.02
C LEU A 244 9.78 23.41 -29.50
N GLY A 245 10.13 24.63 -29.06
CA GLY A 245 9.54 25.92 -29.44
C GLY A 245 9.89 26.44 -30.85
N THR A 246 9.73 27.73 -31.11
CA THR A 246 9.69 28.38 -32.44
C THR A 246 11.05 28.74 -33.07
N GLY A 247 12.13 28.04 -32.69
CA GLY A 247 13.53 28.39 -33.01
C GLY A 247 14.24 27.54 -34.08
N LEU A 248 15.57 27.74 -34.18
CA LEU A 248 16.50 27.04 -35.09
C LEU A 248 17.39 26.07 -34.29
N LEU A 249 17.38 24.79 -34.67
CA LEU A 249 18.36 23.80 -34.24
C LEU A 249 19.39 23.58 -35.36
N ASP A 250 20.61 24.09 -35.17
CA ASP A 250 21.74 23.98 -36.11
C ASP A 250 22.78 23.00 -35.55
N VAL A 251 22.81 21.79 -36.12
CA VAL A 251 23.72 20.69 -35.74
C VAL A 251 24.88 20.68 -36.74
N GLY A 252 26.02 21.25 -36.35
CA GLY A 252 27.21 21.35 -37.21
C GLY A 252 28.47 20.78 -36.57
N ASN A 253 29.43 20.36 -37.41
CA ASN A 253 30.76 19.81 -37.08
C ASN A 253 30.83 18.88 -35.85
N GLY A 254 30.74 17.57 -36.07
CA GLY A 254 31.18 16.57 -35.08
C GLY A 254 30.26 16.35 -33.88
N LEU A 255 29.06 16.93 -33.90
CA LEU A 255 28.04 16.73 -32.87
C LEU A 255 27.43 15.32 -32.92
N THR A 256 27.41 14.64 -31.78
CA THR A 256 26.70 13.39 -31.48
C THR A 256 25.71 13.66 -30.34
N ILE A 257 24.41 13.55 -30.58
CA ILE A 257 23.38 13.68 -29.53
C ILE A 257 23.13 12.28 -28.96
N THR A 258 23.54 11.95 -27.74
CA THR A 258 23.34 10.59 -27.19
C THR A 258 22.53 10.63 -25.90
N GLY A 259 21.35 10.01 -25.88
CA GLY A 259 20.50 9.85 -24.69
C GLY A 259 19.27 8.99 -24.98
N ASN A 260 18.63 8.44 -23.93
CA ASN A 260 17.45 7.55 -23.99
C ASN A 260 16.13 8.27 -24.41
N ALA A 261 16.19 9.54 -24.83
CA ALA A 261 15.03 10.42 -25.02
C ALA A 261 14.27 10.27 -26.36
N ASN A 262 12.99 10.66 -26.32
CA ASN A 262 12.13 10.93 -27.47
C ASN A 262 12.30 12.40 -27.93
N VAL A 263 12.62 12.63 -29.20
CA VAL A 263 12.83 13.98 -29.76
C VAL A 263 11.62 14.39 -30.61
N GLY A 264 10.89 15.43 -30.18
CA GLY A 264 9.69 15.96 -30.85
C GLY A 264 9.77 17.46 -31.17
N PHE A 265 9.44 17.86 -32.41
CA PHE A 265 9.33 19.27 -32.83
C PHE A 265 7.85 19.70 -32.96
N GLY A 266 7.37 20.65 -32.15
CA GLY A 266 5.93 20.99 -32.07
C GLY A 266 5.57 22.47 -32.04
N SER A 267 5.01 23.00 -33.15
CA SER A 267 3.99 24.07 -33.20
C SER A 267 3.57 24.36 -34.66
N ILE A 268 2.26 24.40 -34.94
CA ILE A 268 1.66 24.64 -36.28
C ILE A 268 1.49 26.13 -36.63
N THR A 269 1.86 27.07 -35.75
CA THR A 269 1.62 28.51 -35.97
C THR A 269 2.85 29.33 -36.32
N THR A 270 4.07 28.78 -36.19
CA THR A 270 5.34 29.46 -36.48
C THR A 270 6.42 28.45 -36.91
N PRO A 271 7.23 28.75 -37.96
CA PRO A 271 8.18 27.79 -38.53
C PRO A 271 9.37 27.47 -37.62
N ILE A 272 9.56 26.19 -37.30
CA ILE A 272 10.79 25.61 -36.69
C ILE A 272 11.70 25.14 -37.81
N SER A 273 13.02 25.34 -37.71
CA SER A 273 14.00 24.79 -38.67
C SER A 273 14.99 23.82 -38.00
N LEU A 274 15.13 22.64 -38.60
CA LEU A 274 16.13 21.62 -38.32
C LEU A 274 17.16 21.62 -39.45
N VAL A 275 18.41 21.91 -39.13
CA VAL A 275 19.53 21.83 -40.08
C VAL A 275 20.60 20.89 -39.52
N VAL A 276 20.87 19.79 -40.23
CA VAL A 276 21.95 18.84 -39.91
C VAL A 276 22.98 18.89 -41.03
N ASP A 277 24.17 19.40 -40.71
CA ASP A 277 25.12 19.89 -41.72
C ASP A 277 26.57 19.41 -41.49
N ASN A 278 27.44 19.65 -42.48
CA ASN A 278 28.91 19.44 -42.42
C ASN A 278 29.38 18.12 -41.76
N GLY A 279 28.77 16.99 -42.10
CA GLY A 279 29.18 15.68 -41.56
C GLY A 279 28.63 15.38 -40.16
N ALA A 280 27.77 16.23 -39.61
CA ALA A 280 27.15 16.00 -38.31
C ALA A 280 26.16 14.83 -38.36
N THR A 281 26.00 14.14 -37.23
CA THR A 281 25.07 13.03 -37.08
C THR A 281 24.15 13.29 -35.89
N LEU A 282 22.85 13.42 -36.16
CA LEU A 282 21.82 13.42 -35.12
C LEU A 282 21.63 11.97 -34.65
N VAL A 283 22.14 11.62 -33.47
CA VAL A 283 21.96 10.27 -32.90
C VAL A 283 20.72 10.28 -32.01
N ILE A 284 19.88 9.24 -32.08
CA ILE A 284 18.63 9.13 -31.33
C ILE A 284 18.46 7.69 -30.84
N GLN A 285 18.26 7.51 -29.54
CA GLN A 285 18.03 6.18 -28.97
C GLN A 285 16.53 5.88 -28.79
N GLY A 286 15.69 6.90 -28.53
CA GLY A 286 14.23 6.77 -28.46
C GLY A 286 13.52 7.10 -29.78
N ASN A 287 12.30 7.63 -29.67
CA ASN A 287 11.44 7.99 -30.80
C ASN A 287 11.85 9.33 -31.45
N PHE A 288 11.76 9.44 -32.77
CA PHE A 288 11.90 10.69 -33.53
C PHE A 288 10.57 11.08 -34.15
N SER A 289 10.00 12.22 -33.74
CA SER A 289 8.75 12.75 -34.30
C SER A 289 8.85 14.22 -34.68
N HIS A 290 8.11 14.63 -35.72
CA HIS A 290 8.03 16.04 -36.10
C HIS A 290 6.69 16.44 -36.71
N ALA A 291 6.23 17.66 -36.38
CA ALA A 291 5.04 18.27 -36.97
C ALA A 291 5.37 19.34 -38.04
N MET A 292 6.61 19.37 -38.54
CA MET A 292 7.04 20.35 -39.55
C MET A 292 6.23 20.19 -40.84
N THR A 293 5.66 21.29 -41.34
CA THR A 293 4.83 21.33 -42.57
C THR A 293 5.53 22.02 -43.75
N SER A 294 6.76 22.49 -43.57
CA SER A 294 7.55 23.16 -44.61
C SER A 294 8.87 22.42 -44.82
N GLU A 295 9.02 21.82 -46.00
CA GLU A 295 10.14 20.94 -46.37
C GLU A 295 11.51 21.65 -46.31
N PRO A 296 11.67 22.93 -46.74
CA PRO A 296 12.96 23.63 -46.64
C PRO A 296 13.47 23.83 -45.22
N LEU A 297 12.60 23.67 -44.21
CA LEU A 297 12.96 23.82 -42.81
C LEU A 297 13.45 22.50 -42.19
N PHE A 298 13.22 21.36 -42.86
CA PHE A 298 13.75 20.05 -42.50
C PHE A 298 14.90 19.71 -43.45
N ASN A 299 16.13 20.06 -43.07
CA ASN A 299 17.27 20.02 -43.97
C ASN A 299 18.41 19.16 -43.42
N PHE A 300 18.48 17.92 -43.87
CA PHE A 300 19.70 17.10 -43.81
C PHE A 300 20.51 17.41 -45.07
N ASN A 301 21.61 18.15 -44.93
CA ASN A 301 22.41 18.51 -46.10
C ASN A 301 23.15 17.28 -46.68
N SER A 302 23.91 17.44 -47.77
CA SER A 302 24.60 16.34 -48.48
C SER A 302 25.65 15.55 -47.66
N THR A 303 25.82 15.88 -46.38
CA THR A 303 26.72 15.19 -45.45
C THR A 303 26.08 15.00 -44.07
N GLY A 304 24.84 15.42 -43.84
CA GLY A 304 24.12 15.18 -42.59
C GLY A 304 23.71 13.71 -42.47
N ALA A 305 23.52 13.23 -41.24
CA ALA A 305 22.95 11.91 -41.00
C ALA A 305 21.99 11.93 -39.80
N LEU A 306 20.90 11.16 -39.89
CA LEU A 306 20.11 10.71 -38.76
C LEU A 306 20.58 9.30 -38.39
N ARG A 307 20.90 9.03 -37.14
CA ARG A 307 21.35 7.73 -36.66
C ARG A 307 20.46 7.26 -35.50
N MET A 308 19.72 6.19 -35.68
CA MET A 308 18.85 5.63 -34.65
C MET A 308 19.50 4.41 -34.00
N THR A 309 19.67 4.39 -32.68
CA THR A 309 20.48 3.40 -31.96
C THR A 309 19.75 2.64 -30.84
N GLY A 310 18.45 2.85 -30.66
CA GLY A 310 17.66 2.12 -29.66
C GLY A 310 16.46 1.37 -30.24
N GLY A 311 15.56 0.95 -29.35
CA GLY A 311 14.58 -0.11 -29.60
C GLY A 311 15.23 -1.49 -29.44
N SER A 312 14.92 -2.19 -28.34
CA SER A 312 15.47 -3.52 -28.05
C SER A 312 14.55 -4.67 -28.45
N GLY A 313 13.26 -4.40 -28.63
CA GLY A 313 12.23 -5.35 -29.04
C GLY A 313 12.01 -5.34 -30.55
N LEU A 314 11.81 -6.53 -31.12
CA LEU A 314 11.28 -6.70 -32.48
C LEU A 314 9.74 -6.66 -32.50
N ASP A 315 9.14 -6.87 -31.32
CA ASP A 315 7.69 -6.87 -31.11
C ASP A 315 7.23 -5.43 -30.82
N PRO A 316 6.33 -4.83 -31.64
CA PRO A 316 5.77 -3.52 -31.38
C PRO A 316 4.95 -3.43 -30.08
N CYS A 317 4.63 -4.56 -29.45
CA CYS A 317 3.62 -4.68 -28.41
C CYS A 317 4.13 -5.15 -27.02
N ASP A 318 5.45 -5.31 -26.81
CA ASP A 318 6.10 -5.70 -25.54
C ASP A 318 6.89 -4.49 -24.90
N PRO A 319 7.22 -4.46 -23.57
CA PRO A 319 7.85 -3.32 -22.89
C PRO A 319 9.23 -2.90 -23.41
N GLY A 320 9.80 -3.62 -24.38
CA GLY A 320 11.03 -3.27 -25.10
C GLY A 320 10.81 -2.53 -26.42
N MET A 321 9.65 -1.89 -26.63
CA MET A 321 9.18 -1.28 -27.89
C MET A 321 10.27 -0.79 -28.87
N PRO A 322 10.13 -1.04 -30.18
CA PRO A 322 11.02 -0.45 -31.19
C PRO A 322 10.95 1.07 -31.12
N ALA A 323 12.07 1.73 -31.42
CA ALA A 323 12.12 3.18 -31.52
C ALA A 323 11.30 3.64 -32.73
N THR A 324 10.40 4.61 -32.58
CA THR A 324 9.55 5.07 -33.68
C THR A 324 10.20 6.18 -34.50
N LEU A 325 10.01 6.15 -35.82
CA LEU A 325 10.44 7.18 -36.77
C LEU A 325 9.22 7.69 -37.52
N GLU A 326 8.85 8.95 -37.24
CA GLU A 326 7.78 9.64 -37.95
C GLU A 326 8.12 9.83 -39.43
N VAL A 327 7.18 9.48 -40.28
CA VAL A 327 7.25 9.62 -41.73
C VAL A 327 6.51 10.90 -42.14
N ALA A 328 7.04 11.63 -43.12
CA ALA A 328 6.46 12.92 -43.52
C ALA A 328 6.39 13.17 -45.03
N GLY A 329 7.15 12.40 -45.81
CA GLY A 329 7.18 12.57 -47.25
C GLY A 329 5.85 12.17 -47.88
N SER A 330 5.35 12.97 -48.81
CA SER A 330 4.22 12.52 -49.62
C SER A 330 4.68 11.35 -50.50
N ASP A 331 3.96 10.22 -50.49
CA ASP A 331 4.32 9.06 -51.31
C ASP A 331 4.19 9.40 -52.81
N LYS A 332 5.34 9.65 -53.44
CA LYS A 332 5.50 9.89 -54.88
C LYS A 332 5.87 8.61 -55.64
N GLY A 333 5.81 7.45 -55.01
CA GLY A 333 6.34 6.23 -55.59
C GLY A 333 7.87 6.24 -55.70
N ASN A 334 8.39 5.27 -56.43
CA ASN A 334 9.81 5.18 -56.79
C ASN A 334 10.17 6.18 -57.91
N THR A 335 10.11 7.48 -57.61
CA THR A 335 10.45 8.58 -58.52
C THR A 335 11.45 9.52 -57.88
N GLY A 336 12.41 10.05 -58.66
CA GLY A 336 13.43 10.99 -58.15
C GLY A 336 12.85 12.28 -57.55
N SER A 337 11.59 12.61 -57.83
CA SER A 337 10.89 13.73 -57.19
C SER A 337 10.56 13.51 -55.71
N GLY A 338 10.64 12.28 -55.20
CA GLY A 338 10.45 12.00 -53.78
C GLY A 338 11.66 12.34 -52.90
N PHE A 339 12.84 12.54 -53.50
CA PHE A 339 14.10 12.87 -52.80
C PHE A 339 14.47 14.36 -52.88
N VAL A 340 13.51 15.22 -53.20
CA VAL A 340 13.77 16.67 -53.36
C VAL A 340 12.60 17.45 -52.77
N ASN A 341 12.86 18.20 -51.69
CA ASN A 341 11.84 18.99 -50.98
C ASN A 341 10.59 18.14 -50.63
N ASN A 342 10.82 16.98 -50.01
CA ASN A 342 9.77 16.04 -49.62
C ASN A 342 10.11 15.37 -48.28
N PHE A 343 10.72 16.14 -47.36
CA PHE A 343 11.20 15.67 -46.06
C PHE A 343 12.20 14.50 -46.18
N GLU A 344 13.04 14.54 -47.22
CA GLU A 344 14.07 13.54 -47.44
C GLU A 344 15.14 13.57 -46.33
N ILE A 345 15.63 12.39 -45.96
CA ILE A 345 16.79 12.23 -45.09
C ILE A 345 17.97 11.84 -45.96
N GLU A 346 19.02 12.66 -46.00
CA GLU A 346 20.20 12.35 -46.81
C GLU A 346 20.82 11.00 -46.40
N ARG A 347 21.07 10.80 -45.10
CA ARG A 347 21.60 9.53 -44.60
C ARG A 347 20.86 9.08 -43.35
N LEU A 348 20.31 7.87 -43.39
CA LEU A 348 19.72 7.21 -42.23
C LEU A 348 20.59 6.04 -41.81
N VAL A 349 21.09 6.04 -40.58
CA VAL A 349 21.93 4.99 -40.01
C VAL A 349 21.15 4.26 -38.93
N ILE A 350 20.98 2.95 -39.09
CA ILE A 350 20.41 2.07 -38.06
C ILE A 350 21.57 1.42 -37.31
N GLY A 351 21.64 1.74 -36.01
CA GLY A 351 22.68 1.28 -35.12
C GLY A 351 22.70 -0.24 -34.95
N ALA A 352 23.84 -0.75 -34.46
CA ALA A 352 23.98 -2.16 -34.12
C ALA A 352 22.88 -2.64 -33.15
N GLY A 353 22.08 -3.62 -33.57
CA GLY A 353 20.97 -4.18 -32.79
C GLY A 353 19.74 -3.27 -32.61
N ALA A 354 19.69 -2.12 -33.27
CA ALA A 354 18.57 -1.19 -33.16
C ALA A 354 17.35 -1.67 -33.97
N ASN A 355 16.16 -1.58 -33.36
CA ASN A 355 14.88 -1.89 -34.01
C ASN A 355 14.06 -0.59 -34.15
N VAL A 356 13.83 -0.16 -35.40
CA VAL A 356 13.15 1.11 -35.69
C VAL A 356 11.83 0.85 -36.41
N MET A 357 10.72 1.37 -35.91
CA MET A 357 9.41 1.24 -36.54
C MET A 357 8.96 2.55 -37.20
N LEU A 358 8.51 2.49 -38.45
CA LEU A 358 7.95 3.65 -39.12
C LEU A 358 6.53 3.94 -38.62
N VAL A 359 6.21 5.21 -38.41
CA VAL A 359 4.88 5.66 -37.99
C VAL A 359 4.44 6.91 -38.76
N ASP A 360 3.14 7.04 -38.99
CA ASP A 360 2.46 8.26 -39.44
C ASP A 360 1.52 8.67 -38.29
N ALA A 361 2.11 9.28 -37.25
CA ALA A 361 1.38 9.72 -36.09
C ALA A 361 0.93 11.19 -36.22
N ILE A 362 1.61 11.96 -37.08
CA ILE A 362 1.39 13.39 -37.27
C ILE A 362 1.26 13.69 -38.76
N ASN A 363 0.07 14.10 -39.19
CA ASN A 363 -0.17 14.55 -40.56
C ASN A 363 0.57 15.86 -40.88
N ASN A 364 1.82 15.72 -41.29
CA ASN A 364 2.80 16.77 -41.58
C ASN A 364 2.95 16.97 -43.10
N GLY A 365 2.40 16.06 -43.93
CA GLY A 365 2.57 16.02 -45.39
C GLY A 365 1.37 16.42 -46.25
N ASN A 366 0.18 16.73 -45.71
CA ASN A 366 -1.01 16.88 -46.55
C ASN A 366 -1.35 18.32 -47.02
N ARG A 367 -1.03 18.57 -48.29
CA ARG A 367 -1.62 19.64 -49.12
C ARG A 367 -3.14 19.48 -49.24
N ASN A 368 -3.92 19.98 -48.28
CA ASN A 368 -5.39 20.13 -48.37
C ASN A 368 -6.19 18.85 -48.72
N GLY A 369 -5.66 17.65 -48.52
CA GLY A 369 -6.38 16.39 -48.66
C GLY A 369 -7.02 15.94 -47.34
N SER A 370 -8.05 15.10 -47.43
CA SER A 370 -8.62 14.37 -46.29
C SER A 370 -7.56 13.45 -45.66
N ALA A 371 -7.73 13.09 -44.38
CA ALA A 371 -6.95 12.03 -43.72
C ALA A 371 -6.87 10.77 -44.62
N GLY A 372 -5.66 10.21 -44.80
CA GLY A 372 -5.45 8.97 -45.56
C GLY A 372 -4.82 9.08 -46.95
N ALA A 373 -4.01 10.11 -47.25
CA ALA A 373 -3.08 10.06 -48.40
C ALA A 373 -1.77 9.42 -47.92
N ALA A 374 -1.31 8.33 -48.56
CA ALA A 374 -0.15 7.58 -48.10
C ALA A 374 1.11 8.45 -47.98
N GLU A 375 1.72 8.42 -46.81
CA GLU A 375 3.03 9.01 -46.52
C GLU A 375 4.13 7.94 -46.66
N ALA A 376 5.34 8.38 -47.00
CA ALA A 376 6.48 7.50 -47.26
C ALA A 376 7.80 8.15 -46.85
N LEU A 377 8.72 7.30 -46.39
CA LEU A 377 10.06 7.72 -46.00
C LEU A 377 10.98 7.68 -47.22
N TYR A 378 11.67 8.79 -47.49
CA TYR A 378 12.66 8.90 -48.56
C TYR A 378 14.05 9.09 -47.96
N VAL A 379 14.98 8.18 -48.24
CA VAL A 379 16.35 8.18 -47.72
C VAL A 379 17.39 8.07 -48.84
N ASP A 380 18.32 9.00 -49.00
CA ASP A 380 19.33 8.86 -50.08
C ASP A 380 20.29 7.67 -49.81
N GLU A 381 20.88 7.62 -48.61
CA GLU A 381 21.75 6.51 -48.16
C GLU A 381 21.20 5.88 -46.87
N LEU A 382 20.71 4.63 -46.97
CA LEU A 382 20.28 3.83 -45.83
C LEU A 382 21.43 2.90 -45.38
N ILE A 383 21.85 2.99 -44.13
CA ILE A 383 23.01 2.25 -43.61
C ILE A 383 22.59 1.43 -42.39
N PHE A 384 22.87 0.14 -42.39
CA PHE A 384 22.83 -0.70 -41.19
C PHE A 384 24.25 -0.93 -40.70
N GLU A 385 24.54 -0.60 -39.44
CA GLU A 385 25.88 -0.78 -38.87
C GLU A 385 26.26 -2.26 -38.72
N ASP A 386 25.27 -3.13 -38.53
CA ASP A 386 25.46 -4.57 -38.46
C ASP A 386 24.24 -5.37 -38.98
N PRO A 387 24.32 -6.71 -39.10
CA PRO A 387 23.21 -7.54 -39.55
C PRO A 387 22.04 -7.69 -38.58
N SER A 388 22.12 -7.14 -37.36
CA SER A 388 21.10 -7.28 -36.32
C SER A 388 20.14 -6.10 -36.26
N GLY A 389 20.54 -4.92 -36.75
CA GLY A 389 19.62 -3.79 -36.91
C GLY A 389 18.45 -4.10 -37.85
N ARG A 390 17.26 -3.57 -37.55
CA ARG A 390 16.01 -3.77 -38.31
C ARG A 390 15.22 -2.47 -38.47
N ILE A 391 14.50 -2.35 -39.59
CA ILE A 391 13.41 -1.38 -39.76
C ILE A 391 12.11 -2.15 -39.96
N ILE A 392 11.10 -1.86 -39.15
CA ILE A 392 9.74 -2.37 -39.26
C ILE A 392 8.93 -1.32 -40.02
N LEU A 393 8.43 -1.69 -41.21
CA LEU A 393 7.77 -0.75 -42.12
C LEU A 393 6.35 -0.40 -41.67
N ASN A 394 5.69 -1.25 -40.89
CA ASN A 394 4.37 -0.99 -40.32
C ASN A 394 3.32 -0.54 -41.37
N GLY A 395 3.31 -1.22 -42.53
CA GLY A 395 2.44 -0.89 -43.66
C GLY A 395 2.81 0.39 -44.45
N LEU A 396 3.81 1.15 -44.02
CA LEU A 396 4.32 2.34 -44.71
C LEU A 396 5.38 2.00 -45.75
N ARG A 397 5.64 2.93 -46.67
CA ARG A 397 6.64 2.74 -47.73
C ARG A 397 7.95 3.45 -47.41
N LEU A 398 9.05 2.75 -47.64
CA LEU A 398 10.40 3.30 -47.57
C LEU A 398 11.05 3.21 -48.96
N TYR A 399 11.48 4.36 -49.48
CA TYR A 399 12.25 4.47 -50.71
C TYR A 399 13.67 4.90 -50.39
N TYR A 400 14.65 4.21 -50.96
CA TYR A 400 16.06 4.55 -50.81
C TYR A 400 16.81 4.53 -52.13
N ASN A 401 17.83 5.39 -52.28
CA ASN A 401 18.69 5.37 -53.47
C ASN A 401 19.85 4.37 -53.31
N SER A 402 20.36 4.19 -52.09
CA SER A 402 21.38 3.19 -51.77
C SER A 402 21.17 2.57 -50.39
N ILE A 403 21.55 1.30 -50.25
CA ILE A 403 21.50 0.56 -48.98
C ILE A 403 22.86 -0.10 -48.72
N SER A 404 23.41 0.14 -47.52
CA SER A 404 24.53 -0.59 -46.96
C SER A 404 24.02 -1.54 -45.86
N GLY A 405 23.58 -2.73 -46.28
CA GLY A 405 22.90 -3.74 -45.47
C GLY A 405 22.21 -4.78 -46.37
N THR A 406 21.22 -5.49 -45.86
CA THR A 406 20.39 -6.41 -46.68
C THR A 406 18.92 -6.04 -46.62
N VAL A 407 18.17 -6.30 -47.69
CA VAL A 407 16.72 -6.02 -47.76
C VAL A 407 15.94 -6.82 -46.70
N GLY A 408 16.45 -7.98 -46.25
CA GLY A 408 15.83 -8.74 -45.16
C GLY A 408 15.92 -8.08 -43.77
N GLN A 409 16.58 -6.93 -43.67
CA GLN A 409 16.54 -6.07 -42.48
C GLN A 409 15.39 -5.06 -42.52
N LEU A 410 14.64 -5.01 -43.64
CA LEU A 410 13.37 -4.31 -43.78
C LEU A 410 12.26 -5.34 -43.57
N ASP A 411 11.62 -5.30 -42.41
CA ASP A 411 10.47 -6.15 -42.09
C ASP A 411 9.18 -5.45 -42.54
N ALA A 412 8.40 -6.10 -43.41
CA ALA A 412 7.15 -5.53 -43.89
C ALA A 412 6.07 -5.50 -42.79
N GLY A 413 6.20 -6.36 -41.78
CA GLY A 413 5.11 -6.73 -40.87
C GLY A 413 4.05 -7.55 -41.61
N ALA A 414 3.78 -8.77 -41.13
CA ALA A 414 2.64 -9.56 -41.61
C ALA A 414 1.38 -9.14 -40.83
N ASP A 415 0.26 -8.93 -41.53
CA ASP A 415 -1.08 -8.69 -41.00
C ASP A 415 -2.00 -9.53 -41.88
N CYS A 416 -2.12 -10.81 -41.55
CA CYS A 416 -2.80 -11.82 -42.35
C CYS A 416 -4.33 -11.71 -42.29
N ASN A 417 -4.85 -11.13 -41.21
CA ASN A 417 -6.28 -10.96 -40.96
C ASN A 417 -6.79 -9.56 -41.39
N ASP A 418 -5.93 -8.71 -41.94
CA ASP A 418 -6.19 -7.36 -42.47
C ASP A 418 -6.88 -6.43 -41.45
N ASN A 419 -6.61 -6.63 -40.15
CA ASN A 419 -7.26 -5.85 -39.09
C ASN A 419 -6.54 -4.52 -38.78
N GLY A 420 -5.38 -4.27 -39.40
CA GLY A 420 -4.54 -3.09 -39.18
C GLY A 420 -3.55 -3.22 -38.02
N GLN A 421 -3.47 -4.39 -37.40
CA GLN A 421 -2.52 -4.80 -36.36
C GLN A 421 -1.66 -5.93 -36.93
N LEU A 422 -0.35 -5.91 -36.66
CA LEU A 422 0.53 -6.96 -37.17
C LEU A 422 0.26 -8.27 -36.45
N ASP A 423 0.40 -9.40 -37.14
CA ASP A 423 0.24 -10.77 -36.63
C ASP A 423 0.98 -10.98 -35.29
N ALA A 424 2.22 -10.50 -35.21
CA ALA A 424 3.02 -10.58 -33.98
C ALA A 424 2.39 -9.81 -32.81
N CYS A 425 1.75 -8.67 -33.09
CA CYS A 425 1.02 -7.88 -32.10
C CYS A 425 -0.33 -8.50 -31.75
N ASP A 426 -1.02 -9.12 -32.70
CA ASP A 426 -2.25 -9.85 -32.41
C ASP A 426 -1.95 -11.01 -31.44
N ILE A 427 -0.86 -11.74 -31.66
CA ILE A 427 -0.39 -12.83 -30.78
C ILE A 427 0.05 -12.29 -29.42
N SER A 428 0.89 -11.26 -29.37
CA SER A 428 1.44 -10.76 -28.09
C SER A 428 0.43 -10.01 -27.23
N MET A 429 -0.56 -9.35 -27.84
CA MET A 429 -1.69 -8.75 -27.14
C MET A 429 -2.77 -9.77 -26.75
N GLY A 430 -2.61 -11.04 -27.16
CA GLY A 430 -3.59 -12.11 -26.96
C GLY A 430 -4.91 -11.88 -27.68
N VAL A 431 -4.89 -11.05 -28.73
CA VAL A 431 -6.04 -10.82 -29.64
C VAL A 431 -6.24 -12.03 -30.54
N SER A 432 -5.14 -12.64 -30.97
CA SER A 432 -5.11 -13.92 -31.68
C SER A 432 -4.17 -14.90 -30.98
N LEU A 433 -4.38 -16.19 -31.22
CA LEU A 433 -3.57 -17.27 -30.64
C LEU A 433 -2.54 -17.74 -31.67
N ASP A 434 -1.38 -18.23 -31.23
CA ASP A 434 -0.39 -18.95 -32.04
C ASP A 434 0.07 -20.15 -31.24
N CYS A 435 -0.72 -21.20 -31.33
CA CYS A 435 -0.60 -22.36 -30.48
C CYS A 435 0.59 -23.26 -30.83
N ASN A 436 0.95 -23.35 -32.12
CA ASN A 436 2.06 -24.17 -32.61
C ASN A 436 3.39 -23.38 -32.65
N GLY A 437 3.35 -22.08 -32.35
CA GLY A 437 4.50 -21.19 -32.21
C GLY A 437 5.22 -20.90 -33.52
N ASN A 438 4.50 -20.99 -34.65
CA ASN A 438 5.08 -20.80 -35.98
C ASN A 438 5.11 -19.32 -36.43
N GLY A 439 4.57 -18.41 -35.61
CA GLY A 439 4.52 -16.97 -35.85
C GLY A 439 3.36 -16.51 -36.74
N ILE A 440 2.39 -17.39 -37.02
CA ILE A 440 1.15 -17.10 -37.77
C ILE A 440 -0.03 -17.34 -36.82
N PRO A 441 -0.97 -16.40 -36.67
CA PRO A 441 -2.18 -16.61 -35.88
C PRO A 441 -2.96 -17.85 -36.32
N ASP A 442 -3.52 -18.59 -35.37
CA ASP A 442 -4.27 -19.84 -35.55
C ASP A 442 -5.33 -19.72 -36.65
N GLU A 443 -6.12 -18.64 -36.66
CA GLU A 443 -7.14 -18.40 -37.67
C GLU A 443 -6.58 -18.24 -39.09
N CYS A 444 -5.36 -17.72 -39.21
CA CYS A 444 -4.66 -17.55 -40.48
C CYS A 444 -3.95 -18.85 -40.91
N ASP A 445 -3.45 -19.62 -39.96
CA ASP A 445 -2.82 -20.92 -40.22
C ASP A 445 -3.87 -21.91 -40.78
N ILE A 446 -5.04 -21.98 -40.15
CA ILE A 446 -6.20 -22.77 -40.63
C ILE A 446 -6.69 -22.26 -41.98
N ALA A 447 -6.89 -20.94 -42.15
CA ALA A 447 -7.43 -20.38 -43.40
C ALA A 447 -6.48 -20.58 -44.59
N SER A 448 -5.17 -20.61 -44.35
CA SER A 448 -4.16 -20.88 -45.38
C SER A 448 -4.01 -22.38 -45.70
N GLY A 449 -4.58 -23.26 -44.86
CA GLY A 449 -4.46 -24.71 -44.94
C GLY A 449 -3.12 -25.24 -44.44
N GLY A 450 -2.42 -24.47 -43.60
CA GLY A 450 -1.20 -24.88 -42.92
C GLY A 450 -1.47 -25.90 -41.81
N SER A 451 -2.62 -25.78 -41.15
CA SER A 451 -3.11 -26.71 -40.12
C SER A 451 -4.55 -27.18 -40.36
N PRO A 452 -4.89 -28.44 -40.02
CA PRO A 452 -6.26 -28.95 -40.01
C PRO A 452 -7.04 -28.46 -38.77
N ASP A 453 -8.36 -28.33 -38.94
CA ASP A 453 -9.34 -28.02 -37.88
C ASP A 453 -10.58 -28.88 -38.15
N CYS A 454 -10.59 -30.08 -37.58
CA CYS A 454 -11.58 -31.14 -37.86
C CYS A 454 -12.95 -30.83 -37.26
N ASN A 455 -13.01 -30.10 -36.15
CA ASN A 455 -14.23 -29.75 -35.43
C ASN A 455 -14.72 -28.31 -35.75
N ALA A 456 -13.94 -27.55 -36.53
CA ALA A 456 -14.20 -26.17 -36.95
C ALA A 456 -14.34 -25.18 -35.78
N ASN A 457 -13.60 -25.41 -34.69
CA ASN A 457 -13.66 -24.57 -33.49
C ASN A 457 -12.75 -23.33 -33.56
N GLY A 458 -11.90 -23.23 -34.60
CA GLY A 458 -10.96 -22.14 -34.80
C GLY A 458 -9.59 -22.33 -34.13
N VAL A 459 -9.32 -23.51 -33.57
CA VAL A 459 -8.03 -23.95 -33.02
C VAL A 459 -7.52 -25.12 -33.88
N PRO A 460 -6.25 -25.12 -34.31
CA PRO A 460 -5.66 -26.25 -35.04
C PRO A 460 -5.72 -27.58 -34.26
N ASP A 461 -5.95 -28.71 -34.95
CA ASP A 461 -6.03 -30.04 -34.31
C ASP A 461 -4.78 -30.35 -33.46
N GLU A 462 -3.58 -30.04 -33.97
CA GLU A 462 -2.32 -30.27 -33.27
C GLU A 462 -2.10 -29.39 -32.02
N CYS A 463 -2.92 -28.36 -31.88
CA CYS A 463 -2.87 -27.37 -30.82
C CYS A 463 -3.96 -27.54 -29.80
N GLU A 464 -4.97 -28.34 -30.12
CA GLU A 464 -5.97 -28.71 -29.16
C GLU A 464 -5.32 -29.53 -28.06
N THR A 465 -5.27 -28.97 -26.86
CA THR A 465 -4.87 -29.69 -25.65
C THR A 465 -5.97 -30.64 -25.17
N GLY A 466 -6.87 -31.04 -26.07
CA GLY A 466 -7.90 -32.01 -25.82
C GLY A 466 -7.30 -33.39 -25.55
N PRO A 467 -8.11 -34.34 -25.06
CA PRO A 467 -7.69 -35.73 -24.97
C PRO A 467 -7.23 -36.22 -26.35
N ASP A 468 -6.00 -36.73 -26.46
CA ASP A 468 -5.46 -37.48 -27.60
C ASP A 468 -4.77 -38.69 -27.02
N CYS A 469 -5.57 -39.70 -26.73
CA CYS A 469 -5.15 -40.78 -25.88
C CYS A 469 -4.34 -41.84 -26.62
N ASN A 470 -4.47 -41.93 -27.94
CA ASN A 470 -3.65 -42.78 -28.81
C ASN A 470 -2.42 -42.04 -29.38
N ALA A 471 -2.26 -40.76 -29.06
CA ALA A 471 -1.13 -39.88 -29.38
C ALA A 471 -0.87 -39.73 -30.88
N ASN A 472 -1.93 -39.64 -31.68
CA ASN A 472 -1.84 -39.51 -33.13
C ASN A 472 -1.89 -38.05 -33.65
N GLN A 473 -1.96 -37.08 -32.73
CA GLN A 473 -2.09 -35.63 -32.99
C GLN A 473 -3.44 -35.22 -33.59
N VAL A 474 -4.47 -36.04 -33.39
CA VAL A 474 -5.87 -35.74 -33.69
C VAL A 474 -6.64 -35.87 -32.37
N PRO A 475 -7.42 -34.85 -31.95
CA PRO A 475 -8.21 -34.95 -30.74
C PRO A 475 -9.17 -36.15 -30.77
N ASP A 476 -9.38 -36.76 -29.60
CA ASP A 476 -10.21 -37.94 -29.39
C ASP A 476 -11.62 -37.79 -30.01
N GLU A 477 -12.23 -36.60 -29.93
CA GLU A 477 -13.52 -36.31 -30.55
C GLU A 477 -13.51 -36.41 -32.09
N CYS A 478 -12.38 -36.09 -32.71
CA CYS A 478 -12.18 -36.22 -34.15
C CYS A 478 -11.86 -37.66 -34.55
N ASP A 479 -11.20 -38.42 -33.69
CA ASP A 479 -11.02 -39.87 -33.85
C ASP A 479 -12.35 -40.64 -33.71
N ILE A 480 -13.19 -40.27 -32.75
CA ILE A 480 -14.53 -40.85 -32.56
C ILE A 480 -15.43 -40.49 -33.76
N SER A 481 -15.45 -39.23 -34.19
CA SER A 481 -16.32 -38.78 -35.29
C SER A 481 -15.93 -39.35 -36.66
N SER A 482 -14.63 -39.60 -36.87
CA SER A 482 -14.11 -40.25 -38.08
C SER A 482 -14.26 -41.79 -38.06
N GLY A 483 -14.59 -42.35 -36.89
CA GLY A 483 -14.72 -43.79 -36.67
C GLY A 483 -13.38 -44.52 -36.56
N PHE A 484 -12.30 -43.79 -36.29
CA PHE A 484 -10.98 -44.35 -35.98
C PHE A 484 -10.97 -45.01 -34.59
N SER A 485 -11.70 -44.41 -33.63
CA SER A 485 -11.87 -44.88 -32.26
C SER A 485 -13.33 -45.24 -31.94
N LEU A 486 -13.55 -46.21 -31.03
CA LEU A 486 -14.88 -46.54 -30.51
C LEU A 486 -15.14 -45.77 -29.21
N ASP A 487 -16.39 -45.37 -28.98
CA ASP A 487 -16.90 -44.75 -27.75
C ASP A 487 -18.28 -45.38 -27.47
N LEU A 488 -18.28 -46.50 -26.72
CA LEU A 488 -19.48 -47.31 -26.49
C LEU A 488 -20.44 -46.66 -25.49
N ASN A 489 -19.94 -45.91 -24.52
CA ASN A 489 -20.74 -45.24 -23.48
C ASN A 489 -21.17 -43.83 -23.88
N GLY A 490 -20.63 -43.29 -24.97
CA GLY A 490 -20.94 -41.97 -25.51
C GLY A 490 -20.42 -40.84 -24.63
N ASN A 491 -19.36 -41.08 -23.85
CA ASN A 491 -18.81 -40.13 -22.89
C ASN A 491 -17.77 -39.18 -23.54
N GLY A 492 -17.43 -39.39 -24.81
CA GLY A 492 -16.46 -38.60 -25.56
C GLY A 492 -15.00 -39.00 -25.36
N LEU A 493 -14.73 -40.09 -24.63
CA LEU A 493 -13.42 -40.70 -24.46
C LEU A 493 -13.38 -42.05 -25.23
N PRO A 494 -12.37 -42.31 -26.08
CA PRO A 494 -12.22 -43.58 -26.76
C PRO A 494 -12.11 -44.76 -25.79
N ASP A 495 -12.84 -45.86 -26.03
CA ASP A 495 -12.85 -47.06 -25.20
C ASP A 495 -11.43 -47.61 -24.93
N GLU A 496 -10.52 -47.51 -25.92
CA GLU A 496 -9.12 -47.98 -25.83
C GLU A 496 -8.25 -47.17 -24.87
N CYS A 497 -8.78 -46.04 -24.42
CA CYS A 497 -8.16 -45.08 -23.53
C CYS A 497 -8.84 -45.05 -22.16
N GLU A 498 -9.85 -45.89 -21.99
CA GLU A 498 -10.49 -46.13 -20.72
C GLU A 498 -9.84 -47.33 -20.01
N ASN A 499 -9.91 -47.35 -18.69
CA ASN A 499 -9.37 -48.46 -17.91
C ASN A 499 -10.22 -49.72 -18.16
N ASP A 500 -9.58 -50.84 -18.50
CA ASP A 500 -10.20 -52.16 -18.59
C ASP A 500 -9.36 -53.13 -17.76
N CYS A 501 -9.67 -53.22 -16.47
CA CYS A 501 -8.84 -53.92 -15.50
C CYS A 501 -8.94 -55.45 -15.64
N ASN A 502 -10.07 -55.96 -16.12
CA ASN A 502 -10.31 -57.39 -16.33
C ASN A 502 -10.04 -57.85 -17.78
N LEU A 503 -9.63 -56.92 -18.66
CA LEU A 503 -9.20 -57.10 -20.05
C LEU A 503 -10.28 -57.80 -20.90
N ASN A 504 -11.54 -57.48 -20.65
CA ASN A 504 -12.67 -58.10 -21.34
C ASN A 504 -13.10 -57.32 -22.60
N GLY A 505 -12.47 -56.16 -22.86
CA GLY A 505 -12.75 -55.26 -23.98
C GLY A 505 -13.93 -54.32 -23.74
N ILE A 506 -14.40 -54.20 -22.50
CA ILE A 506 -15.40 -53.25 -22.02
C ILE A 506 -14.73 -52.44 -20.90
N PRO A 507 -14.70 -51.11 -21.01
CA PRO A 507 -14.17 -50.25 -19.96
C PRO A 507 -14.85 -50.45 -18.59
N ASP A 508 -14.09 -50.26 -17.52
CA ASP A 508 -14.47 -50.50 -16.12
C ASP A 508 -15.79 -49.82 -15.75
N ASP A 509 -15.97 -48.55 -16.13
CA ASP A 509 -17.17 -47.76 -15.89
C ASP A 509 -18.39 -48.31 -16.63
N VAL A 510 -18.21 -48.80 -17.85
CA VAL A 510 -19.25 -49.44 -18.67
C VAL A 510 -19.58 -50.83 -18.11
N ASP A 511 -18.57 -51.55 -17.63
CA ASP A 511 -18.74 -52.87 -17.01
C ASP A 511 -19.51 -52.75 -15.70
N ILE A 512 -19.23 -51.72 -14.89
CA ILE A 512 -20.00 -51.39 -13.67
C ILE A 512 -21.42 -50.93 -14.02
N ALA A 513 -21.58 -49.96 -14.93
CA ALA A 513 -22.88 -49.37 -15.27
C ALA A 513 -23.84 -50.37 -15.95
N SER A 514 -23.29 -51.31 -16.73
CA SER A 514 -24.07 -52.38 -17.38
C SER A 514 -24.37 -53.56 -16.45
N GLY A 515 -23.80 -53.56 -15.23
CA GLY A 515 -23.96 -54.63 -14.24
C GLY A 515 -23.16 -55.89 -14.57
N GLY A 516 -22.11 -55.76 -15.40
CA GLY A 516 -21.13 -56.81 -15.64
C GLY A 516 -20.13 -56.97 -14.50
N SER A 517 -19.86 -55.89 -13.76
CA SER A 517 -18.97 -55.81 -12.59
C SER A 517 -19.61 -55.02 -11.42
N GLU A 518 -19.23 -55.33 -10.17
CA GLU A 518 -19.61 -54.54 -8.98
C GLU A 518 -18.47 -53.58 -8.58
N ASP A 519 -18.81 -52.37 -8.13
CA ASP A 519 -17.89 -51.36 -7.57
C ASP A 519 -18.49 -50.86 -6.25
N CYS A 520 -18.25 -51.64 -5.20
CA CYS A 520 -18.88 -51.45 -3.89
C CYS A 520 -18.20 -50.38 -3.04
N ASP A 521 -17.07 -49.81 -3.47
CA ASP A 521 -16.43 -48.68 -2.83
C ASP A 521 -16.53 -47.39 -3.66
N GLY A 522 -17.24 -47.45 -4.80
CA GLY A 522 -17.51 -46.35 -5.71
C GLY A 522 -16.25 -45.72 -6.29
N ASN A 523 -15.14 -46.46 -6.28
CA ASN A 523 -13.84 -45.94 -6.64
C ASN A 523 -13.58 -46.01 -8.15
N GLY A 524 -14.56 -46.48 -8.94
CA GLY A 524 -14.51 -46.60 -10.38
C GLY A 524 -13.71 -47.80 -10.87
N LEU A 525 -13.23 -48.66 -9.98
CA LEU A 525 -12.52 -49.89 -10.29
C LEU A 525 -13.40 -51.08 -9.87
N PRO A 526 -13.72 -52.02 -10.76
CA PRO A 526 -14.40 -53.26 -10.40
C PRO A 526 -13.77 -53.94 -9.17
N ASP A 527 -14.60 -54.37 -8.21
CA ASP A 527 -14.19 -55.01 -6.95
C ASP A 527 -13.27 -56.23 -7.19
N GLU A 528 -13.48 -56.94 -8.30
CA GLU A 528 -12.70 -58.10 -8.74
C GLU A 528 -11.26 -57.77 -9.17
N CYS A 529 -11.02 -56.50 -9.51
CA CYS A 529 -9.71 -55.98 -9.90
C CYS A 529 -8.92 -55.41 -8.72
N GLN A 530 -9.54 -55.23 -7.56
CA GLN A 530 -8.88 -54.73 -6.37
C GLN A 530 -8.55 -55.87 -5.39
N GLY A 531 -7.31 -56.37 -5.49
CA GLY A 531 -6.81 -57.47 -4.68
C GLY A 531 -6.64 -57.10 -3.21
N GLY A 532 -7.48 -57.63 -2.30
CA GLY A 532 -7.28 -57.45 -0.86
C GLY A 532 -8.47 -57.75 0.06
N PHE A 533 -9.67 -57.98 -0.47
CA PHE A 533 -10.88 -58.00 0.35
C PHE A 533 -11.15 -59.35 1.02
N THR A 534 -11.18 -59.36 2.36
CA THR A 534 -11.81 -60.43 3.13
C THR A 534 -13.25 -60.03 3.44
N THR A 535 -14.21 -60.62 2.74
CA THR A 535 -15.64 -60.47 3.00
C THR A 535 -16.04 -61.19 4.30
N TYR A 536 -16.68 -60.50 5.24
CA TYR A 536 -17.18 -61.06 6.50
C TYR A 536 -18.70 -61.24 6.46
N THR A 537 -19.17 -62.44 6.81
CA THR A 537 -20.60 -62.79 6.83
C THR A 537 -21.22 -62.47 8.19
N TRP A 538 -22.42 -61.89 8.19
CA TRP A 538 -23.31 -61.72 9.35
C TRP A 538 -23.54 -63.02 10.14
N ILE A 539 -23.62 -62.91 11.48
CA ILE A 539 -24.27 -63.92 12.33
C ILE A 539 -25.29 -63.23 13.24
N GLY A 540 -26.57 -63.56 13.04
CA GLY A 540 -27.66 -63.13 13.89
C GLY A 540 -27.64 -63.78 15.28
N ALA A 541 -27.80 -62.92 16.29
CA ALA A 541 -28.35 -63.11 17.64
C ALA A 541 -27.79 -64.18 18.62
N SER A 542 -27.75 -63.73 19.89
CA SER A 542 -27.57 -64.43 21.17
C SER A 542 -26.14 -64.79 21.63
N GLY A 543 -25.56 -63.86 22.39
CA GLY A 543 -24.66 -64.17 23.50
C GLY A 543 -23.25 -64.67 23.16
N GLY A 544 -22.34 -63.76 22.82
CA GLY A 544 -20.91 -64.06 22.71
C GLY A 544 -20.08 -62.80 22.47
N ASN A 545 -18.81 -62.81 22.89
CA ASN A 545 -17.82 -61.80 22.53
C ASN A 545 -17.36 -62.10 21.09
N TRP A 546 -17.61 -61.19 20.13
CA TRP A 546 -17.32 -61.43 18.72
C TRP A 546 -16.00 -60.76 18.34
N SER A 547 -14.98 -61.57 18.04
CA SER A 547 -13.75 -61.13 17.35
C SER A 547 -13.78 -61.67 15.92
N PHE A 548 -13.68 -60.80 14.93
CA PHE A 548 -13.49 -61.22 13.54
C PHE A 548 -12.13 -61.91 13.41
N GLN A 549 -12.11 -63.21 13.05
CA GLN A 549 -10.90 -63.91 12.62
C GLN A 549 -11.04 -64.33 11.16
N PRO A 550 -9.98 -64.22 10.35
CA PRO A 550 -10.03 -64.52 8.92
C PRO A 550 -10.23 -66.02 8.70
N ASN A 551 -11.28 -66.43 7.98
CA ASN A 551 -11.40 -67.78 7.44
C ASN A 551 -11.42 -67.70 5.90
N TRP A 552 -10.58 -68.53 5.27
CA TRP A 552 -10.53 -68.71 3.82
C TRP A 552 -11.61 -69.71 3.39
N SER A 553 -12.49 -69.30 2.47
CA SER A 553 -13.41 -70.19 1.75
C SER A 553 -13.56 -69.71 0.29
N PRO A 554 -13.29 -70.57 -0.71
CA PRO A 554 -13.38 -70.25 -2.15
C PRO A 554 -14.79 -70.36 -2.75
N LEU A 555 -15.83 -70.33 -1.91
CA LEU A 555 -17.21 -70.14 -2.34
C LEU A 555 -17.69 -68.89 -1.61
N GLY A 556 -17.83 -67.81 -2.39
CA GLY A 556 -17.93 -66.43 -1.92
C GLY A 556 -19.01 -66.19 -0.86
N PRO A 557 -18.76 -65.34 0.16
CA PRO A 557 -19.79 -64.84 1.06
C PRO A 557 -20.40 -63.53 0.53
N PRO A 558 -21.57 -63.10 1.06
CA PRO A 558 -22.52 -62.26 0.35
C PRO A 558 -22.15 -60.77 0.33
N GLN A 559 -22.30 -60.19 -0.85
CA GLN A 559 -22.36 -58.76 -1.18
C GLN A 559 -23.64 -58.13 -0.57
N GLY A 560 -23.54 -57.05 0.23
CA GLY A 560 -24.69 -56.29 0.72
C GLY A 560 -24.53 -55.56 2.08
N ASP A 561 -25.49 -54.67 2.39
CA ASP A 561 -25.57 -53.80 3.58
C ASP A 561 -25.29 -54.50 4.93
N VAL A 562 -24.49 -53.88 5.79
CA VAL A 562 -24.18 -54.33 7.15
C VAL A 562 -24.98 -53.52 8.19
N ILE A 563 -25.97 -54.16 8.83
CA ILE A 563 -26.80 -53.52 9.87
C ILE A 563 -26.46 -54.06 11.28
N LEU A 564 -25.70 -53.35 12.10
CA LEU A 564 -25.49 -53.74 13.51
C LEU A 564 -26.69 -53.31 14.37
N ALA A 565 -27.72 -54.15 14.46
CA ALA A 565 -28.97 -53.92 15.19
C ALA A 565 -29.19 -54.93 16.33
N ASN A 566 -29.84 -54.54 17.45
CA ASN A 566 -30.16 -55.48 18.55
C ASN A 566 -31.65 -55.84 18.55
N GLY A 567 -31.93 -57.10 18.88
CA GLY A 567 -33.26 -57.57 19.28
C GLY A 567 -33.41 -57.73 20.80
N ASP A 568 -32.37 -57.46 21.60
CA ASP A 568 -32.34 -57.65 23.06
C ASP A 568 -31.70 -56.41 23.76
N PRO A 569 -32.16 -55.94 24.93
CA PRO A 569 -31.80 -54.64 25.50
C PRO A 569 -30.44 -54.59 26.25
N GLY A 570 -29.55 -55.54 26.01
CA GLY A 570 -28.19 -55.51 26.55
C GLY A 570 -27.24 -54.71 25.66
N ALA A 571 -26.48 -53.77 26.23
CA ALA A 571 -25.42 -53.07 25.49
C ALA A 571 -24.36 -54.07 25.00
N MET A 572 -24.23 -54.26 23.69
CA MET A 572 -23.22 -55.13 23.09
C MET A 572 -22.13 -54.28 22.41
N THR A 573 -20.88 -54.73 22.51
CA THR A 573 -19.72 -54.10 21.85
C THR A 573 -19.17 -55.04 20.80
N THR A 574 -19.07 -54.56 19.55
CA THR A 574 -18.42 -55.23 18.43
C THR A 574 -17.07 -54.55 18.19
N VAL A 575 -16.01 -55.30 17.88
CA VAL A 575 -14.64 -54.76 17.77
C VAL A 575 -14.05 -55.05 16.40
N VAL A 576 -13.61 -54.00 15.70
CA VAL A 576 -12.79 -54.08 14.48
C VAL A 576 -11.31 -54.15 14.91
N GLN A 577 -10.61 -55.20 14.51
CA GLN A 577 -9.19 -55.45 14.88
C GLN A 577 -8.19 -55.25 13.75
N THR A 578 -8.64 -55.27 12.49
CA THR A 578 -7.84 -55.12 11.27
C THR A 578 -8.63 -54.26 10.28
N ILE A 579 -8.81 -54.71 9.05
CA ILE A 579 -9.63 -54.01 8.04
C ILE A 579 -11.03 -54.62 8.02
N ALA A 580 -12.06 -53.78 7.93
CA ALA A 580 -13.45 -54.17 7.67
C ALA A 580 -14.07 -53.22 6.62
N THR A 581 -14.76 -53.78 5.62
CA THR A 581 -15.40 -53.06 4.51
C THR A 581 -16.89 -53.43 4.42
N ALA A 582 -17.75 -52.48 4.02
CA ALA A 582 -19.19 -52.69 3.77
C ALA A 582 -19.73 -51.64 2.80
N CYS A 583 -20.68 -51.94 1.91
CA CYS A 583 -21.31 -50.92 1.05
C CYS A 583 -22.08 -49.87 1.88
N ALA A 584 -22.85 -50.34 2.86
CA ALA A 584 -23.52 -49.48 3.83
C ALA A 584 -23.38 -50.08 5.24
N LEU A 585 -23.01 -49.24 6.22
CA LEU A 585 -22.94 -49.62 7.62
C LEU A 585 -23.97 -48.83 8.44
N GLN A 586 -25.00 -49.52 8.91
CA GLN A 586 -25.95 -48.94 9.86
C GLN A 586 -25.67 -49.46 11.28
N LEU A 587 -25.51 -48.54 12.24
CA LEU A 587 -25.36 -48.85 13.67
C LEU A 587 -26.64 -48.48 14.42
N GLY A 588 -27.29 -49.46 15.06
CA GLY A 588 -28.46 -49.27 15.93
C GLY A 588 -29.81 -49.66 15.30
N SER A 589 -30.80 -49.91 16.18
CA SER A 589 -32.22 -50.10 15.86
C SER A 589 -33.11 -49.93 17.12
N THR A 590 -34.44 -49.88 16.94
CA THR A 590 -35.47 -49.54 17.94
C THR A 590 -35.37 -50.34 19.26
N GLY A 591 -34.61 -49.84 20.24
CA GLY A 591 -34.69 -50.27 21.64
C GLY A 591 -33.41 -50.73 22.35
N GLY A 592 -32.21 -50.65 21.75
CA GLY A 592 -30.98 -51.05 22.44
C GLY A 592 -29.68 -50.48 21.86
N GLY A 593 -28.73 -50.11 22.73
CA GLY A 593 -27.49 -49.45 22.34
C GLY A 593 -26.36 -50.40 21.94
N HIS A 594 -25.94 -50.34 20.68
CA HIS A 594 -24.80 -51.08 20.15
C HIS A 594 -23.59 -50.17 20.02
N THR A 595 -22.42 -50.63 20.47
CA THR A 595 -21.15 -49.93 20.27
C THR A 595 -20.29 -50.67 19.26
N LEU A 596 -19.89 -50.02 18.17
CA LEU A 596 -18.83 -50.52 17.28
C LEU A 596 -17.52 -49.83 17.66
N GLN A 597 -16.53 -50.60 18.09
CA GLN A 597 -15.20 -50.12 18.46
C GLN A 597 -14.20 -50.38 17.34
N VAL A 598 -13.40 -49.38 16.98
CA VAL A 598 -12.33 -49.50 15.96
C VAL A 598 -10.98 -49.34 16.65
N ASN A 599 -10.23 -50.43 16.81
CA ASN A 599 -8.97 -50.41 17.56
C ASN A 599 -7.84 -49.69 16.82
N ALA A 600 -6.80 -49.32 17.56
CA ALA A 600 -5.56 -48.82 16.98
C ALA A 600 -5.01 -49.74 15.87
N ASN A 601 -4.65 -49.14 14.73
CA ASN A 601 -4.20 -49.81 13.50
C ASN A 601 -5.28 -50.64 12.77
N ALA A 602 -6.55 -50.50 13.16
CA ALA A 602 -7.68 -51.03 12.40
C ALA A 602 -8.29 -49.94 11.50
N SER A 603 -8.81 -50.35 10.34
CA SER A 603 -9.54 -49.48 9.40
C SER A 603 -10.95 -50.00 9.19
N LEU A 604 -11.92 -49.10 9.20
CA LEU A 604 -13.32 -49.38 8.89
C LEU A 604 -13.74 -48.53 7.69
N TYR A 605 -14.10 -49.19 6.60
CA TYR A 605 -14.54 -48.56 5.34
C TYR A 605 -16.02 -48.85 5.07
N ALA A 606 -16.78 -47.83 4.66
CA ALA A 606 -18.08 -48.00 4.02
C ALA A 606 -18.51 -46.79 3.17
N ASP A 607 -19.31 -46.99 2.13
CA ASP A 607 -19.80 -45.86 1.29
C ASP A 607 -20.80 -44.99 2.03
N THR A 608 -21.54 -45.58 2.95
CA THR A 608 -22.42 -44.83 3.83
C THR A 608 -22.36 -45.37 5.24
N PHE A 609 -22.24 -44.46 6.21
CA PHE A 609 -22.34 -44.78 7.62
C PHE A 609 -23.56 -44.09 8.21
N THR A 610 -24.43 -44.84 8.89
CA THR A 610 -25.57 -44.29 9.61
C THR A 610 -25.58 -44.80 11.04
N ILE A 611 -25.27 -43.94 12.01
CA ILE A 611 -25.48 -44.21 13.43
C ILE A 611 -26.88 -43.74 13.79
N THR A 612 -27.78 -44.68 14.03
CA THR A 612 -29.15 -44.42 14.50
C THR A 612 -29.21 -44.28 16.01
N SER A 613 -30.35 -43.81 16.54
CA SER A 613 -30.56 -43.58 17.97
C SER A 613 -30.14 -44.77 18.85
N GLY A 614 -29.32 -44.50 19.87
CA GLY A 614 -28.74 -45.52 20.77
C GLY A 614 -27.47 -46.20 20.24
N GLY A 615 -27.17 -46.08 18.95
CA GLY A 615 -25.92 -46.56 18.36
C GLY A 615 -24.71 -45.72 18.80
N THR A 616 -23.55 -46.36 18.88
CA THR A 616 -22.28 -45.69 19.17
C THR A 616 -21.17 -46.19 18.25
N LEU A 617 -20.51 -45.27 17.54
CA LEU A 617 -19.23 -45.54 16.88
C LEU A 617 -18.10 -45.05 17.80
N ASN A 618 -17.13 -45.93 18.09
CA ASN A 618 -16.08 -45.71 19.06
C ASN A 618 -14.68 -45.98 18.50
N PRO A 619 -14.09 -45.04 17.74
CA PRO A 619 -12.67 -45.11 17.40
C PRO A 619 -11.81 -45.11 18.66
N GLN A 620 -10.88 -46.05 18.75
CA GLN A 620 -9.88 -46.18 19.82
C GLN A 620 -8.48 -46.24 19.21
N GLY A 621 -8.15 -45.21 18.42
CA GLY A 621 -6.90 -45.06 17.66
C GLY A 621 -6.95 -45.62 16.24
N GLY A 622 -8.10 -46.16 15.80
CA GLY A 622 -8.30 -46.64 14.44
C GLY A 622 -8.80 -45.56 13.48
N THR A 623 -8.93 -45.95 12.21
CA THR A 623 -9.40 -45.10 11.12
C THR A 623 -10.81 -45.52 10.68
N VAL A 624 -11.70 -44.55 10.49
CA VAL A 624 -12.99 -44.70 9.82
C VAL A 624 -12.91 -43.86 8.56
N GLU A 625 -13.25 -44.44 7.41
CA GLU A 625 -13.08 -43.82 6.09
C GLU A 625 -14.12 -44.36 5.10
N GLY A 626 -14.20 -43.78 3.90
CA GLY A 626 -15.27 -44.03 2.92
C GLY A 626 -16.23 -42.85 2.82
N GLY A 627 -17.50 -43.11 2.52
CA GLY A 627 -18.48 -42.04 2.28
C GLY A 627 -19.16 -41.49 3.55
N PRO A 628 -20.25 -40.72 3.43
CA PRO A 628 -20.74 -39.87 4.52
C PRO A 628 -21.14 -40.61 5.80
N LEU A 629 -20.79 -40.04 6.95
CA LEU A 629 -21.13 -40.50 8.29
C LEU A 629 -22.23 -39.63 8.91
N THR A 630 -23.44 -40.18 8.98
CA THR A 630 -24.57 -39.57 9.67
C THR A 630 -24.66 -40.05 11.11
N VAL A 631 -24.64 -39.12 12.07
CA VAL A 631 -24.87 -39.38 13.49
C VAL A 631 -26.25 -38.85 13.85
N ALA A 632 -27.27 -39.72 13.85
CA ALA A 632 -28.65 -39.31 14.10
C ALA A 632 -28.89 -38.86 15.55
N ALA A 633 -30.02 -38.21 15.81
CA ALA A 633 -30.42 -37.79 17.15
C ALA A 633 -30.43 -38.97 18.17
N GLY A 634 -29.74 -38.77 19.30
CA GLY A 634 -29.56 -39.78 20.33
C GLY A 634 -28.54 -40.88 19.98
N ALA A 635 -27.81 -40.75 18.87
CA ALA A 635 -26.64 -41.55 18.55
C ALA A 635 -25.35 -40.87 19.03
N THR A 636 -24.24 -41.60 19.03
CA THR A 636 -22.95 -41.06 19.49
C THR A 636 -21.78 -41.50 18.62
N LEU A 637 -20.96 -40.56 18.15
CA LEU A 637 -19.58 -40.80 17.75
C LEU A 637 -18.69 -40.37 18.93
N ARG A 638 -17.88 -41.27 19.48
CA ARG A 638 -16.98 -40.90 20.61
C ARG A 638 -15.64 -41.59 20.52
N GLY A 639 -14.59 -41.02 21.09
CA GLY A 639 -13.31 -41.71 21.19
C GLY A 639 -12.14 -40.88 20.67
N TYR A 640 -11.17 -41.54 20.05
CA TYR A 640 -9.95 -40.93 19.49
C TYR A 640 -9.48 -41.73 18.26
N GLY A 641 -8.77 -41.09 17.35
CA GLY A 641 -8.39 -41.67 16.05
C GLY A 641 -8.78 -40.77 14.89
N HIS A 642 -8.94 -41.37 13.70
CA HIS A 642 -9.22 -40.66 12.46
C HIS A 642 -10.61 -41.01 11.94
N VAL A 643 -11.40 -40.00 11.61
CA VAL A 643 -12.66 -40.14 10.86
C VAL A 643 -12.50 -39.28 9.62
N LEU A 644 -12.28 -39.91 8.48
CA LEU A 644 -11.96 -39.27 7.20
C LEU A 644 -13.20 -39.07 6.33
N ASN A 645 -14.38 -39.25 6.90
CA ASN A 645 -15.68 -39.11 6.26
C ASN A 645 -16.18 -37.66 6.34
N GLU A 646 -17.06 -37.26 5.43
CA GLU A 646 -18.01 -36.18 5.70
C GLU A 646 -18.85 -36.56 6.92
N VAL A 647 -19.00 -35.68 7.90
CA VAL A 647 -19.76 -35.96 9.13
C VAL A 647 -20.96 -35.04 9.23
N ILE A 648 -22.15 -35.63 9.29
CA ILE A 648 -23.42 -34.92 9.50
C ILE A 648 -23.97 -35.37 10.85
N SER A 649 -23.94 -34.48 11.85
CA SER A 649 -24.33 -34.81 13.22
C SER A 649 -25.62 -34.12 13.65
N ASP A 650 -26.66 -34.91 13.89
CA ASP A 650 -27.85 -34.57 14.69
C ASP A 650 -27.75 -35.11 16.14
N GLY A 651 -26.69 -35.85 16.45
CA GLY A 651 -26.44 -36.51 17.73
C GLY A 651 -25.22 -35.96 18.46
N ASP A 652 -24.52 -36.83 19.19
CA ASP A 652 -23.33 -36.43 19.96
C ASP A 652 -22.03 -36.84 19.27
N VAL A 653 -21.08 -35.92 19.12
CA VAL A 653 -19.71 -36.19 18.70
C VAL A 653 -18.77 -35.79 19.83
N ARG A 654 -18.01 -36.74 20.39
CA ARG A 654 -17.25 -36.52 21.63
C ARG A 654 -15.81 -37.02 21.56
N ALA A 655 -14.83 -36.11 21.62
CA ALA A 655 -13.43 -36.48 21.75
C ALA A 655 -13.12 -37.00 23.17
N ALA A 656 -12.43 -38.13 23.28
CA ALA A 656 -12.09 -38.74 24.57
C ALA A 656 -11.05 -37.92 25.34
N ALA A 657 -11.20 -37.84 26.66
CA ALA A 657 -10.32 -37.05 27.53
C ALA A 657 -8.83 -37.38 27.33
N GLY A 658 -8.02 -36.34 27.15
CA GLY A 658 -6.57 -36.45 26.94
C GLY A 658 -6.14 -37.05 25.60
N GLN A 659 -7.05 -37.20 24.63
CA GLN A 659 -6.79 -37.82 23.33
C GLN A 659 -7.25 -36.91 22.18
N THR A 660 -6.84 -37.24 20.96
CA THR A 660 -7.23 -36.51 19.74
C THR A 660 -8.24 -37.31 18.92
N LEU A 661 -9.40 -36.71 18.63
CA LEU A 661 -10.32 -37.18 17.60
C LEU A 661 -10.22 -36.25 16.41
N ARG A 662 -9.77 -36.77 15.27
CA ARG A 662 -9.61 -36.00 14.03
C ARG A 662 -10.74 -36.31 13.06
N LEU A 663 -11.41 -35.28 12.57
CA LEU A 663 -12.53 -35.33 11.63
C LEU A 663 -12.10 -34.62 10.33
N ALA A 664 -11.77 -35.35 9.27
CA ALA A 664 -11.08 -34.83 8.09
C ALA A 664 -11.82 -35.12 6.76
N GLY A 665 -13.14 -34.92 6.73
CA GLY A 665 -13.94 -34.94 5.50
C GLY A 665 -14.10 -33.57 4.85
N SER A 666 -14.67 -33.48 3.66
CA SER A 666 -14.94 -32.19 2.98
C SER A 666 -15.88 -31.28 3.78
N THR A 667 -16.91 -31.87 4.39
CA THR A 667 -17.92 -31.17 5.20
C THR A 667 -18.01 -31.76 6.60
N PHE A 668 -18.15 -30.90 7.59
CA PHE A 668 -18.55 -31.26 8.95
C PHE A 668 -19.77 -30.41 9.34
N SER A 669 -20.83 -31.06 9.81
CA SER A 669 -22.04 -30.39 10.31
C SER A 669 -22.38 -30.85 11.73
N ASN A 670 -22.59 -29.87 12.60
CA ASN A 670 -23.20 -30.03 13.93
C ASN A 670 -24.55 -29.31 13.90
N ASN A 671 -25.62 -30.04 13.59
CA ASN A 671 -26.96 -29.52 13.34
C ASN A 671 -27.67 -29.04 14.62
N PRO A 672 -28.80 -28.31 14.53
CA PRO A 672 -29.55 -27.89 15.71
C PRO A 672 -29.91 -29.05 16.66
N GLY A 673 -29.58 -28.91 17.94
CA GLY A 673 -29.83 -29.91 18.99
C GLY A 673 -28.75 -31.00 19.14
N SER A 674 -27.74 -31.02 18.28
CA SER A 674 -26.56 -31.87 18.39
C SER A 674 -25.51 -31.29 19.36
N LEU A 675 -24.61 -32.15 19.85
CA LEU A 675 -23.52 -31.79 20.77
C LEU A 675 -22.17 -32.22 20.19
N LEU A 676 -21.29 -31.25 19.99
CA LEU A 676 -19.89 -31.45 19.67
C LEU A 676 -19.05 -31.13 20.90
N GLU A 677 -18.38 -32.12 21.48
CA GLU A 677 -17.77 -32.02 22.81
C GLU A 677 -16.29 -32.46 22.82
N ALA A 678 -15.41 -31.53 23.19
CA ALA A 678 -14.02 -31.82 23.54
C ALA A 678 -13.93 -31.98 25.07
N LEU A 679 -13.78 -33.22 25.56
CA LEU A 679 -13.62 -33.50 26.99
C LEU A 679 -12.28 -32.94 27.54
N ALA A 680 -12.09 -33.01 28.85
CA ALA A 680 -10.91 -32.45 29.50
C ALA A 680 -9.60 -32.99 28.90
N GLY A 681 -8.72 -32.08 28.46
CA GLY A 681 -7.46 -32.43 27.79
C GLY A 681 -7.60 -33.03 26.38
N ALA A 682 -8.82 -33.20 25.87
CA ALA A 682 -9.06 -33.75 24.55
C ALA A 682 -8.83 -32.71 23.46
N VAL A 683 -8.35 -33.13 22.29
CA VAL A 683 -8.34 -32.30 21.08
C VAL A 683 -9.37 -32.87 20.12
N LEU A 684 -10.37 -32.07 19.79
CA LEU A 684 -11.24 -32.32 18.67
C LEU A 684 -10.70 -31.51 17.48
N ASP A 685 -10.10 -32.19 16.52
CA ASP A 685 -9.42 -31.60 15.37
C ASP A 685 -10.31 -31.75 14.13
N VAL A 686 -10.96 -30.67 13.70
CA VAL A 686 -11.89 -30.65 12.57
C VAL A 686 -11.18 -30.05 11.35
N GLU A 687 -10.79 -30.93 10.45
CA GLU A 687 -10.08 -30.61 9.21
C GLU A 687 -11.02 -30.60 7.99
N ALA A 688 -12.23 -30.09 8.18
CA ALA A 688 -13.20 -29.95 7.10
C ALA A 688 -13.08 -28.59 6.41
N THR A 689 -13.25 -28.59 5.08
CA THR A 689 -13.28 -27.34 4.29
C THR A 689 -14.56 -26.53 4.53
N THR A 690 -15.67 -27.22 4.79
CA THR A 690 -16.97 -26.61 5.13
C THR A 690 -17.36 -27.03 6.54
N VAL A 691 -17.52 -26.07 7.45
CA VAL A 691 -17.95 -26.30 8.83
C VAL A 691 -19.29 -25.61 9.06
N ILE A 692 -20.30 -26.39 9.44
CA ILE A 692 -21.62 -25.90 9.83
C ILE A 692 -21.77 -26.13 11.34
N GLN A 693 -21.89 -25.05 12.12
CA GLN A 693 -22.08 -25.10 13.56
C GLN A 693 -23.41 -24.44 13.96
N ASP A 694 -24.46 -25.27 14.02
CA ASP A 694 -25.83 -24.88 14.39
C ASP A 694 -26.27 -25.50 15.74
N GLY A 695 -25.46 -26.39 16.32
CA GLY A 695 -25.71 -27.09 17.57
C GLY A 695 -24.96 -26.49 18.76
N THR A 696 -24.59 -27.34 19.73
CA THR A 696 -23.72 -26.93 20.84
C THR A 696 -22.29 -27.40 20.60
N LEU A 697 -21.31 -26.51 20.64
CA LEU A 697 -19.89 -26.84 20.81
C LEU A 697 -19.53 -26.67 22.28
N ARG A 698 -18.91 -27.67 22.91
CA ARG A 698 -18.43 -27.58 24.30
C ARG A 698 -16.97 -27.99 24.43
N ALA A 699 -16.13 -27.10 24.97
CA ALA A 699 -14.72 -27.38 25.25
C ALA A 699 -14.46 -27.35 26.77
N HIS A 700 -14.11 -28.51 27.34
CA HIS A 700 -13.83 -28.65 28.78
C HIS A 700 -12.38 -28.27 29.12
N ALA A 701 -12.07 -28.20 30.42
CA ALA A 701 -10.77 -27.82 30.95
C ALA A 701 -9.57 -28.45 30.23
N ASN A 702 -8.68 -27.61 29.69
CA ASN A 702 -7.52 -28.00 28.89
C ASN A 702 -7.81 -28.78 27.59
N GLY A 703 -9.09 -28.96 27.24
CA GLY A 703 -9.49 -29.49 25.94
C GLY A 703 -9.56 -28.37 24.89
N ALA A 704 -9.47 -28.74 23.62
CA ALA A 704 -9.54 -27.80 22.50
C ALA A 704 -10.43 -28.36 21.39
N ALA A 705 -11.27 -27.50 20.81
CA ALA A 705 -11.89 -27.73 19.52
C ALA A 705 -11.16 -26.86 18.49
N SER A 706 -10.43 -27.50 17.59
CA SER A 706 -9.60 -26.86 16.57
C SER A 706 -10.25 -27.05 15.20
N PHE A 707 -10.35 -25.98 14.42
CA PHE A 707 -10.92 -25.99 13.08
C PHE A 707 -9.92 -25.39 12.10
N VAL A 708 -9.73 -26.02 10.95
CA VAL A 708 -8.88 -25.48 9.87
C VAL A 708 -9.61 -24.47 8.98
N ALA A 709 -10.94 -24.49 9.00
CA ALA A 709 -11.83 -23.57 8.29
C ALA A 709 -12.52 -22.60 9.26
N PRO A 710 -13.08 -21.48 8.77
CA PRO A 710 -13.85 -20.56 9.61
C PRO A 710 -14.98 -21.27 10.38
N LEU A 711 -15.12 -20.95 11.66
CA LEU A 711 -16.16 -21.46 12.54
C LEU A 711 -17.29 -20.44 12.64
N ASN A 712 -18.42 -20.69 11.98
CA ASN A 712 -19.62 -19.88 12.18
C ASN A 712 -20.57 -20.53 13.19
N ASN A 713 -20.73 -19.92 14.36
CA ASN A 713 -21.71 -20.27 15.38
C ASN A 713 -23.05 -19.62 15.00
N ALA A 714 -23.90 -20.35 14.25
CA ALA A 714 -25.06 -19.82 13.55
C ALA A 714 -26.39 -20.39 14.08
N ASN A 715 -27.52 -19.86 13.61
CA ASN A 715 -28.86 -20.44 13.83
C ASN A 715 -29.25 -20.69 15.31
N GLY A 716 -28.72 -19.91 16.25
CA GLY A 716 -28.99 -20.08 17.68
C GLY A 716 -28.07 -21.12 18.37
N ALA A 717 -26.97 -21.48 17.72
CA ALA A 717 -25.93 -22.34 18.25
C ALA A 717 -25.29 -21.75 19.53
N THR A 718 -24.72 -22.65 20.33
CA THR A 718 -24.01 -22.30 21.56
C THR A 718 -22.58 -22.81 21.53
N LEU A 719 -21.62 -21.90 21.66
CA LEU A 719 -20.22 -22.20 21.94
C LEU A 719 -19.97 -22.04 23.44
N GLU A 720 -19.80 -23.15 24.15
CA GLU A 720 -19.61 -23.19 25.61
C GLU A 720 -18.17 -23.58 25.98
N LEU A 721 -17.43 -22.65 26.59
CA LEU A 721 -16.09 -22.89 27.10
C LEU A 721 -16.15 -23.16 28.61
N LEU A 722 -15.60 -24.30 29.05
CA LEU A 722 -15.55 -24.72 30.46
C LEU A 722 -14.10 -24.93 30.91
N GLY A 723 -13.25 -23.93 30.63
CA GLY A 723 -11.81 -23.93 30.80
C GLY A 723 -11.02 -24.50 29.61
N GLY A 724 -11.70 -24.76 28.50
CA GLY A 724 -11.11 -25.23 27.25
C GLY A 724 -10.85 -24.10 26.25
N ALA A 725 -10.51 -24.48 25.02
CA ALA A 725 -10.28 -23.57 23.91
C ALA A 725 -11.14 -23.91 22.69
N ALA A 726 -11.55 -22.88 21.93
CA ALA A 726 -12.03 -23.02 20.57
C ALA A 726 -11.10 -22.24 19.64
N ALA A 727 -10.56 -22.91 18.63
CA ALA A 727 -9.55 -22.36 17.73
C ALA A 727 -9.98 -22.46 16.27
N ALA A 728 -9.94 -21.35 15.53
CA ALA A 728 -10.22 -21.31 14.09
C ALA A 728 -9.56 -20.08 13.44
N PRO A 729 -9.39 -20.04 12.10
CA PRO A 729 -8.87 -18.86 11.40
C PRO A 729 -9.75 -17.61 11.57
N VAL A 730 -11.06 -17.80 11.68
CA VAL A 730 -12.07 -16.80 12.02
C VAL A 730 -13.15 -17.49 12.82
N ILE A 731 -13.61 -16.87 13.90
CA ILE A 731 -14.80 -17.30 14.64
C ILE A 731 -15.86 -16.22 14.47
N THR A 732 -17.04 -16.60 14.00
CA THR A 732 -18.21 -15.72 13.90
C THR A 732 -19.30 -16.21 14.86
N ASN A 733 -19.88 -15.30 15.63
CA ASN A 733 -21.03 -15.55 16.47
C ASN A 733 -22.19 -14.72 15.95
N ASP A 734 -23.09 -15.37 15.21
CA ASP A 734 -24.21 -14.70 14.55
C ASP A 734 -25.23 -14.13 15.57
N SER A 735 -26.05 -13.19 15.12
CA SER A 735 -26.98 -12.41 15.97
C SER A 735 -27.90 -13.20 16.90
N ALA A 736 -28.24 -14.46 16.58
CA ALA A 736 -29.09 -15.31 17.41
C ALA A 736 -28.31 -16.25 18.34
N SER A 737 -26.98 -16.29 18.21
CA SER A 737 -26.11 -17.30 18.80
C SER A 737 -25.39 -16.81 20.06
N LEU A 738 -24.90 -17.75 20.86
CA LEU A 738 -24.28 -17.51 22.16
C LEU A 738 -22.86 -18.10 22.22
N ILE A 739 -21.88 -17.29 22.59
CA ILE A 739 -20.61 -17.76 23.16
C ILE A 739 -20.71 -17.56 24.67
N THR A 740 -20.44 -18.60 25.47
CA THR A 740 -20.56 -18.51 26.93
C THR A 740 -19.49 -19.31 27.68
N GLY A 741 -19.29 -18.98 28.95
CA GLY A 741 -18.45 -19.75 29.87
C GLY A 741 -17.13 -19.06 30.21
N PHE A 742 -16.05 -19.84 30.32
CA PHE A 742 -14.69 -19.36 30.57
C PHE A 742 -13.67 -20.19 29.81
N GLY A 743 -12.62 -19.59 29.26
CA GLY A 743 -11.65 -20.29 28.44
C GLY A 743 -10.97 -19.40 27.40
N ILE A 744 -10.45 -20.01 26.34
CA ILE A 744 -9.71 -19.33 25.28
C ILE A 744 -10.51 -19.38 23.97
N ILE A 745 -10.75 -18.21 23.38
CA ILE A 745 -11.21 -18.07 22.01
C ILE A 745 -9.96 -17.73 21.19
N ASP A 746 -9.44 -18.72 20.47
CA ASP A 746 -8.20 -18.62 19.73
C ASP A 746 -8.48 -18.35 18.25
N THR A 747 -8.47 -17.07 17.88
CA THR A 747 -8.71 -16.62 16.51
C THR A 747 -8.06 -15.25 16.31
N PRO A 748 -7.45 -14.98 15.14
CA PRO A 748 -7.01 -13.63 14.77
C PRO A 748 -8.13 -12.59 14.85
N VAL A 749 -9.37 -12.98 14.49
CA VAL A 749 -10.55 -12.11 14.55
C VAL A 749 -11.77 -12.90 15.06
N LEU A 750 -12.43 -12.36 16.07
CA LEU A 750 -13.75 -12.78 16.55
C LEU A 750 -14.81 -11.76 16.09
N ASN A 751 -15.70 -12.17 15.20
CA ASN A 751 -16.88 -11.37 14.83
C ASN A 751 -18.04 -11.72 15.76
N ASN A 752 -18.45 -10.81 16.63
CA ASN A 752 -19.55 -11.03 17.56
C ASN A 752 -20.76 -10.16 17.21
N ASP A 753 -21.74 -10.74 16.53
CA ASP A 753 -23.05 -10.14 16.25
C ASP A 753 -24.12 -10.59 17.26
N GLY A 754 -23.91 -11.75 17.90
CA GLY A 754 -24.76 -12.32 18.95
C GLY A 754 -24.38 -11.91 20.36
N HIS A 755 -24.44 -12.86 21.31
CA HIS A 755 -24.06 -12.62 22.70
C HIS A 755 -22.77 -13.36 23.07
N LEU A 756 -21.79 -12.65 23.61
CA LEU A 756 -20.59 -13.20 24.25
C LEU A 756 -20.67 -12.98 25.75
N VAL A 757 -20.78 -14.06 26.53
CA VAL A 757 -20.88 -14.02 27.99
C VAL A 757 -19.71 -14.74 28.63
N THR A 758 -18.87 -14.01 29.36
CA THR A 758 -17.82 -14.63 30.17
C THR A 758 -18.26 -14.71 31.62
N ILE A 759 -18.08 -15.86 32.27
CA ILE A 759 -18.50 -16.09 33.67
C ILE A 759 -17.33 -16.26 34.65
N ALA A 760 -16.10 -16.23 34.13
CA ALA A 760 -14.83 -16.21 34.84
C ALA A 760 -13.73 -15.75 33.86
N ASP A 761 -12.47 -15.81 34.29
CA ASP A 761 -11.32 -15.39 33.48
C ASP A 761 -11.31 -16.08 32.10
N SER A 762 -11.31 -15.26 31.06
CA SER A 762 -11.43 -15.68 29.66
C SER A 762 -10.48 -14.87 28.79
N GLN A 763 -10.10 -15.42 27.64
CA GLN A 763 -9.17 -14.79 26.73
C GLN A 763 -9.65 -14.89 25.28
N ALA A 764 -9.57 -13.79 24.55
CA ALA A 764 -9.57 -13.75 23.09
C ALA A 764 -8.15 -13.42 22.62
N THR A 765 -7.59 -14.24 21.72
CA THR A 765 -6.18 -14.10 21.30
C THR A 765 -5.95 -13.05 20.21
N GLY A 766 -7.00 -12.65 19.49
CA GLY A 766 -6.96 -11.63 18.44
C GLY A 766 -7.93 -10.48 18.69
N ASP A 767 -8.32 -9.82 17.60
CA ASP A 767 -9.25 -8.70 17.60
C ASP A 767 -10.69 -9.18 17.84
N ILE A 768 -11.50 -8.34 18.47
CA ILE A 768 -12.94 -8.53 18.57
C ILE A 768 -13.65 -7.40 17.81
N VAL A 769 -14.42 -7.78 16.79
CA VAL A 769 -15.37 -6.89 16.13
C VAL A 769 -16.75 -7.17 16.73
N ASN A 770 -17.22 -6.27 17.59
CA ASN A 770 -18.47 -6.44 18.32
C ASN A 770 -19.60 -5.61 17.68
N GLN A 771 -20.59 -6.27 17.08
CA GLN A 771 -21.87 -5.66 16.69
C GLN A 771 -23.02 -6.07 17.61
N GLY A 772 -22.84 -7.16 18.35
CA GLY A 772 -23.80 -7.72 19.29
C GLY A 772 -23.61 -7.21 20.70
N THR A 773 -23.65 -8.12 21.68
CA THR A 773 -23.41 -7.79 23.09
C THR A 773 -22.25 -8.62 23.65
N ILE A 774 -21.37 -7.97 24.42
CA ILE A 774 -20.39 -8.62 25.28
C ILE A 774 -20.82 -8.37 26.72
N THR A 775 -20.82 -9.41 27.55
CA THR A 775 -21.11 -9.34 28.98
C THR A 775 -20.04 -10.07 29.77
N VAL A 776 -19.35 -9.36 30.64
CA VAL A 776 -18.38 -9.94 31.58
C VAL A 776 -19.08 -10.14 32.92
N GLN A 777 -19.03 -11.34 33.49
CA GLN A 777 -19.61 -11.70 34.78
C GLN A 777 -18.57 -12.47 35.58
N GLY A 778 -18.13 -11.99 36.75
CA GLY A 778 -17.37 -12.83 37.69
C GLY A 778 -15.92 -13.19 37.30
N GLY A 779 -15.26 -12.41 36.43
CA GLY A 779 -13.86 -12.56 36.06
C GLY A 779 -13.35 -11.46 35.11
N THR A 780 -12.20 -11.69 34.47
CA THR A 780 -11.68 -10.78 33.42
C THR A 780 -11.75 -11.38 32.03
N LEU A 781 -12.29 -10.62 31.07
CA LEU A 781 -12.07 -10.89 29.65
C LEU A 781 -10.80 -10.17 29.20
N VAL A 782 -9.79 -10.95 28.82
CA VAL A 782 -8.55 -10.45 28.21
C VAL A 782 -8.67 -10.51 26.70
N VAL A 783 -8.50 -9.39 26.02
CA VAL A 783 -8.42 -9.29 24.57
C VAL A 783 -6.99 -8.94 24.22
N LEU A 784 -6.26 -9.85 23.55
CA LEU A 784 -4.87 -9.57 23.16
C LEU A 784 -4.76 -8.65 21.96
N GLY A 785 -5.81 -8.54 21.14
CA GLY A 785 -5.93 -7.57 20.05
C GLY A 785 -6.66 -6.29 20.46
N THR A 786 -7.35 -5.71 19.50
CA THR A 786 -8.20 -4.52 19.58
C THR A 786 -9.67 -4.90 19.76
N LEU A 787 -10.47 -3.99 20.33
CA LEU A 787 -11.93 -4.14 20.42
C LEU A 787 -12.61 -2.99 19.67
N THR A 788 -13.39 -3.34 18.64
CA THR A 788 -14.07 -2.38 17.76
C THR A 788 -15.54 -2.76 17.55
N GLY A 789 -16.27 -1.97 16.75
CA GLY A 789 -17.64 -2.27 16.31
C GLY A 789 -18.72 -1.44 17.02
N SER A 790 -19.99 -1.65 16.65
CA SER A 790 -21.13 -0.85 17.13
C SER A 790 -22.01 -1.53 18.19
N GLY A 791 -21.53 -2.64 18.74
CA GLY A 791 -22.23 -3.43 19.75
C GLY A 791 -22.16 -2.84 21.16
N THR A 792 -22.82 -3.53 22.09
CA THR A 792 -22.83 -3.18 23.52
C THR A 792 -21.77 -3.99 24.26
N VAL A 793 -21.00 -3.33 25.13
CA VAL A 793 -20.07 -3.96 26.06
C VAL A 793 -20.53 -3.65 27.47
N ILE A 794 -20.84 -4.70 28.24
CA ILE A 794 -21.23 -4.62 29.65
C ILE A 794 -20.13 -5.29 30.46
N GLY A 795 -19.40 -4.51 31.26
CA GLY A 795 -18.38 -5.09 32.15
C GLY A 795 -18.97 -5.74 33.39
N ASP A 796 -18.11 -6.10 34.34
CA ASP A 796 -18.51 -6.92 35.49
C ASP A 796 -19.63 -6.27 36.32
N VAL A 797 -20.80 -6.90 36.27
CA VAL A 797 -22.00 -6.56 37.06
C VAL A 797 -22.08 -7.32 38.39
N SER A 798 -21.16 -8.27 38.62
CA SER A 798 -21.14 -9.06 39.84
C SER A 798 -20.40 -8.31 40.97
N ARG A 799 -21.04 -8.19 42.14
CA ARG A 799 -20.38 -7.67 43.34
C ARG A 799 -19.43 -8.74 43.85
N SER A 800 -18.15 -8.41 44.07
CA SER A 800 -17.25 -9.36 44.72
C SER A 800 -17.78 -9.71 46.12
N GLU A 801 -18.24 -10.95 46.35
CA GLU A 801 -18.76 -11.39 47.66
C GLU A 801 -17.66 -11.44 48.75
N ARG A 802 -16.40 -11.10 48.44
CA ARG A 802 -15.24 -11.39 49.30
C ARG A 802 -14.25 -10.26 49.57
N GLY A 803 -14.49 -9.03 49.14
CA GLY A 803 -13.69 -7.87 49.57
C GLY A 803 -12.18 -8.00 49.33
N ALA A 804 -11.78 -8.83 48.36
CA ALA A 804 -10.41 -8.98 47.90
C ALA A 804 -10.32 -8.37 46.49
N PRO A 805 -9.33 -7.50 46.21
CA PRO A 805 -9.16 -6.88 44.90
C PRO A 805 -8.57 -7.90 43.93
N LEU A 806 -9.40 -8.80 43.41
CA LEU A 806 -9.07 -9.46 42.15
C LEU A 806 -9.52 -8.51 41.03
N PRO A 807 -8.68 -8.23 40.02
CA PRO A 807 -9.12 -7.45 38.87
C PRO A 807 -10.16 -8.30 38.14
N HIS A 808 -11.43 -7.97 38.26
CA HIS A 808 -12.46 -8.42 37.34
C HIS A 808 -12.74 -7.27 36.37
N GLY A 809 -13.13 -7.56 35.13
CA GLY A 809 -13.41 -6.52 34.15
C GLY A 809 -12.88 -6.83 32.76
N LEU A 810 -12.57 -5.78 31.99
CA LEU A 810 -12.13 -5.87 30.60
C LEU A 810 -10.67 -5.44 30.52
N PHE A 811 -9.81 -6.31 29.99
CA PHE A 811 -8.41 -5.97 29.74
C PHE A 811 -8.12 -6.13 28.25
N ILE A 812 -7.83 -5.02 27.58
CA ILE A 812 -7.53 -5.01 26.14
C ILE A 812 -6.07 -4.61 26.00
N VAL A 813 -5.28 -5.45 25.34
CA VAL A 813 -3.85 -5.18 25.11
C VAL A 813 -3.65 -4.16 24.00
N GLY A 814 -4.50 -4.17 22.97
CA GLY A 814 -4.56 -3.14 21.94
C GLY A 814 -5.50 -1.98 22.30
N ASP A 815 -6.11 -1.41 21.27
CA ASP A 815 -7.01 -0.25 21.35
C ASP A 815 -8.45 -0.67 21.68
N LEU A 816 -9.16 0.21 22.40
CA LEU A 816 -10.61 0.21 22.47
C LEU A 816 -11.14 1.35 21.60
N ALA A 817 -11.63 1.00 20.42
CA ALA A 817 -12.10 1.94 19.40
C ALA A 817 -13.48 1.52 18.83
N PRO A 818 -14.55 1.56 19.66
CA PRO A 818 -15.91 1.30 19.19
C PRO A 818 -16.38 2.35 18.18
N SER A 819 -17.38 2.00 17.37
CA SER A 819 -18.06 2.95 16.48
C SER A 819 -19.07 3.82 17.25
N ALA A 820 -19.51 4.94 16.67
CA ALA A 820 -20.44 5.89 17.30
C ALA A 820 -21.80 5.30 17.76
N GLY A 821 -22.19 4.13 17.24
CA GLY A 821 -23.42 3.43 17.63
C GLY A 821 -23.28 2.44 18.80
N ALA A 822 -22.07 2.28 19.35
CA ALA A 822 -21.78 1.35 20.43
C ALA A 822 -22.30 1.81 21.80
N ASN A 823 -22.27 0.90 22.78
CA ASN A 823 -22.44 1.23 24.20
C ASN A 823 -21.30 0.61 25.02
N LEU A 824 -20.72 1.36 25.95
CA LEU A 824 -19.73 0.90 26.93
C LEU A 824 -20.26 1.15 28.34
N LEU A 825 -20.71 0.09 29.02
CA LEU A 825 -21.41 0.17 30.30
C LEU A 825 -20.63 -0.55 31.40
N LEU A 826 -20.03 0.21 32.32
CA LEU A 826 -19.27 -0.27 33.49
C LEU A 826 -19.83 0.35 34.79
N PRO A 827 -21.08 0.04 35.18
CA PRO A 827 -21.82 0.77 36.22
C PRO A 827 -21.42 0.42 37.67
N SER A 828 -20.29 -0.24 37.89
CA SER A 828 -19.88 -0.75 39.20
C SER A 828 -18.55 -0.14 39.64
N PRO A 829 -18.37 0.21 40.93
CA PRO A 829 -17.09 0.68 41.46
C PRO A 829 -15.97 -0.37 41.39
N ASP A 830 -16.35 -1.65 41.27
CA ASP A 830 -15.40 -2.75 41.10
C ASP A 830 -15.03 -2.98 39.62
N ALA A 831 -15.73 -2.34 38.68
CA ALA A 831 -15.49 -2.53 37.24
C ALA A 831 -14.17 -1.88 36.83
N ARG A 832 -13.35 -2.64 36.11
CA ARG A 832 -12.07 -2.18 35.58
C ARG A 832 -12.01 -2.32 34.07
N LEU A 833 -11.57 -1.27 33.40
CA LEU A 833 -11.15 -1.26 32.02
C LEU A 833 -9.65 -1.00 31.99
N ALA A 834 -8.85 -1.99 31.62
CA ALA A 834 -7.41 -1.83 31.45
C ALA A 834 -7.06 -1.87 29.96
N LEU A 835 -6.16 -0.97 29.54
CA LEU A 835 -5.83 -0.72 28.14
C LEU A 835 -4.33 -0.64 27.93
N GLY A 836 -3.81 -1.45 27.00
CA GLY A 836 -2.44 -1.35 26.51
C GLY A 836 -2.28 -0.39 25.32
N GLY A 837 -3.36 -0.09 24.59
CA GLY A 837 -3.43 0.86 23.48
C GLY A 837 -4.32 2.07 23.75
N ASP A 838 -4.88 2.65 22.70
CA ASP A 838 -5.67 3.89 22.74
C ASP A 838 -7.10 3.67 23.27
N LEU A 839 -7.65 4.69 23.92
CA LEU A 839 -9.06 4.79 24.29
C LEU A 839 -9.73 5.85 23.40
N ASP A 840 -10.44 5.39 22.38
CA ASP A 840 -11.08 6.24 21.37
C ASP A 840 -12.60 6.01 21.36
N LEU A 841 -13.37 6.95 21.92
CA LEU A 841 -14.78 6.76 22.22
C LEU A 841 -15.65 7.79 21.47
N PRO A 842 -16.17 7.49 20.26
CA PRO A 842 -16.90 8.46 19.44
C PRO A 842 -18.39 8.67 19.80
N MET A 843 -18.88 8.08 20.89
CA MET A 843 -20.32 8.08 21.21
C MET A 843 -20.75 9.44 21.82
N THR A 844 -21.82 10.03 21.29
CA THR A 844 -22.34 11.34 21.75
C THR A 844 -23.50 11.23 22.75
N ASP A 845 -24.14 10.06 22.85
CA ASP A 845 -25.16 9.84 23.86
C ASP A 845 -24.50 9.49 25.20
N HIS A 846 -24.68 10.37 26.19
CA HIS A 846 -24.27 10.09 27.57
C HIS A 846 -24.80 8.76 28.11
N LEU A 847 -25.93 8.23 27.60
CA LEU A 847 -26.46 6.92 27.99
C LEU A 847 -25.68 5.73 27.41
N ALA A 848 -24.86 5.95 26.38
CA ALA A 848 -24.04 4.92 25.76
C ALA A 848 -22.75 4.65 26.55
N ILE A 849 -22.23 5.64 27.30
CA ILE A 849 -21.01 5.49 28.11
C ILE A 849 -21.36 5.58 29.60
N ASP A 850 -21.06 4.55 30.37
CA ASP A 850 -21.19 4.55 31.82
C ASP A 850 -19.86 4.13 32.46
N LEU A 851 -19.04 5.12 32.80
CA LEU A 851 -17.74 4.96 33.46
C LEU A 851 -17.70 5.64 34.84
N VAL A 852 -18.84 6.12 35.34
CA VAL A 852 -18.97 7.03 36.49
C VAL A 852 -18.30 6.50 37.75
N ASP A 853 -18.36 5.20 37.96
CA ASP A 853 -17.76 4.51 39.10
C ASP A 853 -16.60 3.58 38.68
N ALA A 854 -16.39 3.37 37.38
CA ALA A 854 -15.38 2.45 36.88
C ALA A 854 -13.95 2.98 37.05
N THR A 855 -13.00 2.06 37.14
CA THR A 855 -11.57 2.37 36.97
C THR A 855 -11.14 2.16 35.52
N VAL A 856 -10.71 3.22 34.85
CA VAL A 856 -9.99 3.17 33.58
C VAL A 856 -8.48 3.21 33.88
N HIS A 857 -7.77 2.17 33.46
CA HIS A 857 -6.35 1.99 33.70
C HIS A 857 -5.58 1.94 32.37
N MET A 858 -4.88 3.02 32.05
CA MET A 858 -4.05 3.13 30.86
C MET A 858 -2.63 2.67 31.23
N ASN A 859 -2.28 1.44 30.82
CA ASN A 859 -1.07 0.73 31.26
C ASN A 859 -0.19 0.23 30.11
N GLY A 860 -0.28 0.90 28.95
CA GLY A 860 0.53 0.62 27.78
C GLY A 860 2.02 0.96 27.98
N LEU A 861 2.89 0.20 27.31
CA LEU A 861 4.34 0.47 27.27
C LEU A 861 4.73 1.49 26.18
N LEU A 862 3.82 1.74 25.24
CA LEU A 862 3.95 2.75 24.20
C LEU A 862 3.15 4.00 24.58
N ALA A 863 3.26 5.05 23.77
CA ALA A 863 2.38 6.20 23.90
C ALA A 863 0.94 5.75 23.60
N GLN A 864 0.01 6.17 24.46
CA GLN A 864 -1.42 5.95 24.33
C GLN A 864 -2.14 7.28 24.20
N SER A 865 -3.33 7.27 23.65
CA SER A 865 -4.25 8.40 23.66
C SER A 865 -5.52 8.12 24.46
N LEU A 866 -6.05 9.17 25.06
CA LEU A 866 -7.30 9.17 25.82
C LEU A 866 -8.22 10.23 25.22
N GLU A 867 -9.38 9.80 24.73
CA GLU A 867 -10.42 10.71 24.25
C GLU A 867 -10.97 11.59 25.38
N ALA A 868 -11.00 12.90 25.14
CA ALA A 868 -11.74 13.87 25.93
C ALA A 868 -13.18 13.93 25.43
N MET A 869 -14.16 13.76 26.33
CA MET A 869 -15.54 13.51 25.92
C MET A 869 -16.55 14.55 26.41
N SER A 870 -16.23 15.29 27.48
CA SER A 870 -17.25 16.08 28.19
C SER A 870 -17.22 17.56 27.85
N GLU A 871 -18.37 18.21 27.89
CA GLU A 871 -18.48 19.68 27.87
C GLU A 871 -17.65 20.29 29.00
N ASP A 872 -16.84 21.29 28.66
CA ASP A 872 -16.07 22.04 29.63
C ASP A 872 -16.92 23.07 30.39
N ILE A 873 -17.61 22.59 31.42
CA ILE A 873 -18.39 23.42 32.36
C ILE A 873 -17.58 23.98 33.54
N GLY A 874 -16.25 23.84 33.53
CA GLY A 874 -15.37 24.30 34.58
C GLY A 874 -15.27 23.38 35.80
N ALA A 875 -14.59 23.86 36.84
CA ALA A 875 -14.29 23.09 38.07
C ALA A 875 -15.50 22.97 39.01
N VAL A 876 -16.56 22.30 38.56
CA VAL A 876 -17.82 22.12 39.29
C VAL A 876 -18.16 20.64 39.45
N GLU A 877 -18.77 20.27 40.58
CA GLU A 877 -19.12 18.88 40.90
C GLU A 877 -20.12 18.27 39.90
N ALA A 878 -20.95 19.10 39.26
CA ALA A 878 -21.86 18.67 38.19
C ALA A 878 -21.13 17.97 37.04
N GLY A 879 -19.84 18.26 36.81
CA GLY A 879 -19.00 17.60 35.82
C GLY A 879 -18.72 16.12 36.12
N LEU A 880 -18.76 15.74 37.41
CA LEU A 880 -18.59 14.36 37.87
C LEU A 880 -19.89 13.55 37.84
N THR A 881 -20.98 14.13 37.31
CA THR A 881 -22.29 13.50 37.21
C THR A 881 -22.66 13.27 35.75
N ARG A 882 -23.05 12.03 35.45
CA ARG A 882 -23.49 11.62 34.11
C ARG A 882 -24.77 12.34 33.72
N ALA A 883 -24.75 12.99 32.57
CA ALA A 883 -25.85 13.78 32.02
C ALA A 883 -25.52 14.12 30.55
N PRO A 884 -26.44 14.71 29.76
CA PRO A 884 -26.15 15.11 28.39
C PRO A 884 -24.88 15.97 28.30
N GLY A 885 -23.97 15.61 27.39
CA GLY A 885 -22.66 16.24 27.20
C GLY A 885 -21.63 15.94 28.30
N ARG A 886 -21.90 15.03 29.25
CA ARG A 886 -20.99 14.75 30.39
C ARG A 886 -20.75 13.26 30.57
N PHE A 887 -19.47 12.89 30.50
CA PHE A 887 -18.98 11.51 30.48
C PHE A 887 -17.90 11.30 31.55
N PRO A 888 -18.24 11.43 32.84
CA PRO A 888 -17.25 11.34 33.91
C PRO A 888 -16.73 9.91 34.08
N ILE A 889 -15.46 9.82 34.47
CA ILE A 889 -14.78 8.59 34.82
C ILE A 889 -14.62 8.54 36.35
N GLY A 890 -14.88 7.39 36.96
CA GLY A 890 -14.66 7.18 38.39
C GLY A 890 -13.20 7.35 38.76
N THR A 891 -12.36 6.40 38.36
CA THR A 891 -10.91 6.49 38.56
C THR A 891 -10.19 6.42 37.22
N LEU A 892 -9.36 7.41 36.91
CA LEU A 892 -8.40 7.33 35.81
C LEU A 892 -7.01 7.08 36.38
N ARG A 893 -6.41 5.94 36.02
CA ARG A 893 -5.07 5.53 36.47
C ARG A 893 -4.13 5.39 35.30
N LEU A 894 -2.93 5.96 35.40
CA LEU A 894 -1.89 5.92 34.36
C LEU A 894 -0.64 5.22 34.90
N GLY A 895 -0.14 4.21 34.20
CA GLY A 895 1.06 3.44 34.57
C GLY A 895 0.85 1.92 34.51
N PRO A 896 1.89 1.10 34.72
CA PRO A 896 3.21 1.46 35.27
C PRO A 896 4.18 2.03 34.23
N ALA A 897 5.18 2.77 34.69
CA ALA A 897 6.16 3.41 33.81
C ALA A 897 7.03 2.47 32.95
N PRO A 898 7.46 2.94 31.76
CA PRO A 898 7.10 4.22 31.13
C PRO A 898 5.76 4.13 30.41
N THR A 899 4.81 5.01 30.75
CA THR A 899 3.54 5.18 30.02
C THR A 899 3.34 6.67 29.76
N ILE A 900 3.05 7.04 28.52
CA ILE A 900 2.65 8.41 28.15
C ILE A 900 1.21 8.32 27.66
N VAL A 901 0.31 9.07 28.29
CA VAL A 901 -1.10 9.14 27.87
C VAL A 901 -1.40 10.57 27.45
N SER A 902 -1.62 10.75 26.15
CA SER A 902 -2.01 12.02 25.55
C SER A 902 -3.51 12.18 25.56
N VAL A 903 -4.00 13.26 26.17
CA VAL A 903 -5.42 13.62 26.08
C VAL A 903 -5.65 14.27 24.72
N VAL A 904 -6.58 13.71 23.97
CA VAL A 904 -6.91 14.14 22.61
C VAL A 904 -8.42 14.38 22.51
N ASP A 905 -8.78 15.29 21.61
CA ASP A 905 -10.16 15.48 21.14
C ASP A 905 -10.13 15.09 19.67
N ARG A 906 -10.65 13.89 19.40
CA ARG A 906 -10.88 13.39 18.04
C ARG A 906 -12.36 13.46 17.70
N HIS A 907 -13.24 13.46 18.68
CA HIS A 907 -14.67 13.29 18.52
C HIS A 907 -15.46 14.36 19.27
N ASP A 908 -16.46 14.94 18.58
CA ASP A 908 -17.44 15.88 19.14
C ASP A 908 -18.46 15.15 20.03
N ASN A 909 -18.00 14.67 21.19
CA ASN A 909 -18.80 13.85 22.12
C ASN A 909 -19.89 14.67 22.82
N ASP A 910 -19.63 15.94 23.10
CA ASP A 910 -20.57 16.81 23.82
C ASP A 910 -21.63 17.46 22.90
N GLY A 911 -21.42 17.41 21.58
CA GLY A 911 -22.31 17.95 20.56
C GLY A 911 -22.26 19.46 20.42
N LEU A 912 -21.21 20.11 20.93
CA LEU A 912 -20.99 21.56 20.87
C LEU A 912 -19.95 21.96 19.79
N GLY A 913 -19.31 20.99 19.14
CA GLY A 913 -18.37 21.17 18.03
C GLY A 913 -16.90 21.26 18.45
N GLN A 914 -16.00 20.77 17.59
CA GLN A 914 -14.56 20.55 17.84
C GLN A 914 -13.66 21.80 17.85
N ALA A 915 -14.20 23.00 18.10
CA ALA A 915 -13.42 24.23 18.05
C ALA A 915 -12.58 24.46 19.33
N ALA A 916 -13.03 23.90 20.45
CA ALA A 916 -12.33 23.88 21.72
C ALA A 916 -12.32 22.44 22.22
N CYS A 917 -11.18 21.98 22.77
CA CYS A 917 -11.11 20.61 23.25
C CYS A 917 -12.12 20.37 24.38
N GLU A 918 -12.83 19.26 24.29
CA GLU A 918 -13.62 18.68 25.37
C GLU A 918 -12.75 18.48 26.62
N ALA A 919 -13.42 18.36 27.76
CA ALA A 919 -12.82 18.12 29.05
C ALA A 919 -12.90 16.64 29.45
N VAL A 920 -11.93 16.23 30.27
CA VAL A 920 -11.98 14.96 31.01
C VAL A 920 -12.36 15.26 32.45
N TYR A 921 -13.47 14.71 32.93
CA TYR A 921 -13.87 14.77 34.34
C TYR A 921 -13.60 13.42 35.01
N VAL A 922 -12.76 13.42 36.05
CA VAL A 922 -12.39 12.21 36.79
C VAL A 922 -12.60 12.42 38.29
N ARG A 923 -13.13 11.42 39.01
CA ARG A 923 -13.24 11.52 40.48
C ARG A 923 -11.86 11.37 41.11
N ASP A 924 -11.20 10.24 40.84
CA ASP A 924 -9.86 9.94 41.31
C ASP A 924 -8.87 9.87 40.13
N LEU A 925 -7.90 10.78 40.10
CA LEU A 925 -6.79 10.74 39.15
C LEU A 925 -5.54 10.16 39.82
N VAL A 926 -5.00 9.09 39.27
CA VAL A 926 -3.79 8.42 39.76
C VAL A 926 -2.74 8.42 38.65
N ILE A 927 -1.67 9.18 38.84
CA ILE A 927 -0.53 9.20 37.92
C ILE A 927 0.63 8.51 38.63
N GLU A 928 0.94 7.28 38.22
CA GLU A 928 1.99 6.48 38.85
C GLU A 928 3.40 7.01 38.57
N ALA A 929 4.35 6.56 39.39
CA ALA A 929 5.75 6.95 39.26
C ALA A 929 6.29 6.60 37.87
N GLY A 930 6.73 7.63 37.13
CA GLY A 930 7.27 7.54 35.77
C GLY A 930 6.22 7.49 34.64
N ALA A 931 4.92 7.54 34.96
CA ALA A 931 3.88 7.80 33.96
C ALA A 931 3.79 9.31 33.68
N THR A 932 3.41 9.67 32.45
CA THR A 932 3.18 11.06 32.04
C THR A 932 1.78 11.24 31.48
N LEU A 933 1.03 12.21 32.02
CA LEU A 933 -0.19 12.73 31.41
C LEU A 933 0.16 13.92 30.51
N ALA A 934 -0.02 13.76 29.20
CA ALA A 934 0.18 14.83 28.22
C ALA A 934 -1.14 15.52 27.91
N ASN A 935 -1.36 16.72 28.45
CA ASN A 935 -2.63 17.44 28.42
C ASN A 935 -2.47 18.88 27.90
N GLU A 936 -1.68 19.08 26.84
CA GLU A 936 -1.38 20.42 26.32
C GLU A 936 -2.61 21.17 25.78
N THR A 937 -3.56 20.45 25.18
CA THR A 937 -4.74 21.01 24.51
C THR A 937 -5.99 20.95 25.37
N CYS A 938 -6.18 19.86 26.11
CA CYS A 938 -7.42 19.51 26.78
C CYS A 938 -7.32 19.63 28.30
N ARG A 939 -8.41 20.05 28.94
CA ARG A 939 -8.47 20.18 30.41
C ARG A 939 -8.88 18.88 31.07
N VAL A 940 -8.22 18.57 32.18
CA VAL A 940 -8.54 17.42 33.04
C VAL A 940 -8.94 17.95 34.41
N TYR A 941 -10.21 17.74 34.75
CA TYR A 941 -10.78 18.10 36.04
C TYR A 941 -10.80 16.89 36.96
N TYR A 942 -10.30 17.04 38.19
CA TYR A 942 -10.18 15.95 39.14
C TYR A 942 -10.70 16.32 40.54
N GLN A 943 -11.30 15.39 41.27
CA GLN A 943 -11.66 15.61 42.68
C GLN A 943 -10.53 15.20 43.64
N SER A 944 -9.81 14.12 43.32
CA SER A 944 -8.73 13.57 44.14
C SER A 944 -7.54 13.23 43.25
N LEU A 945 -6.32 13.55 43.68
CA LEU A 945 -5.10 13.36 42.90
C LEU A 945 -4.03 12.61 43.69
N VAL A 946 -3.55 11.51 43.11
CA VAL A 946 -2.31 10.84 43.50
C VAL A 946 -1.26 11.13 42.43
N MET A 947 -0.36 12.08 42.71
CA MET A 947 0.65 12.57 41.76
C MET A 947 2.04 12.01 42.06
N ASN A 948 2.38 10.86 41.48
CA ASN A 948 3.73 10.27 41.56
C ASN A 948 4.52 10.37 40.24
N GLY A 949 3.86 10.65 39.12
CA GLY A 949 4.47 10.83 37.79
C GLY A 949 4.63 12.30 37.38
N SER A 950 4.44 12.58 36.09
CA SER A 950 4.54 13.93 35.50
C SER A 950 3.30 14.30 34.67
N VAL A 951 3.06 15.61 34.54
CA VAL A 951 1.99 16.19 33.70
C VAL A 951 2.65 17.25 32.84
N THR A 952 2.38 17.27 31.52
CA THR A 952 3.06 18.19 30.60
C THR A 952 2.56 19.62 30.73
N MET A 953 1.25 19.80 30.97
CA MET A 953 0.63 21.12 31.17
C MET A 953 -0.14 21.16 32.50
N PRO A 954 0.54 21.42 33.64
CA PRO A 954 -0.11 21.50 34.95
C PRO A 954 -1.25 22.53 35.04
N ALA A 955 -1.24 23.57 34.19
CA ALA A 955 -2.31 24.56 34.13
C ALA A 955 -3.65 24.00 33.62
N ASN A 956 -3.60 22.94 32.82
CA ASN A 956 -4.78 22.23 32.32
C ASN A 956 -5.23 21.09 33.25
N LEU A 957 -4.57 20.93 34.41
CA LEU A 957 -4.94 19.95 35.43
C LEU A 957 -5.60 20.68 36.61
N ILE A 958 -6.93 20.60 36.70
CA ILE A 958 -7.74 21.51 37.52
C ILE A 958 -8.48 20.73 38.63
N HIS A 959 -8.30 21.15 39.87
CA HIS A 959 -8.97 20.53 41.03
C HIS A 959 -10.42 21.00 41.14
N ILE A 960 -11.36 20.06 41.23
CA ILE A 960 -12.75 20.27 41.62
C ILE A 960 -12.79 20.22 43.13
N ALA A 961 -13.01 21.37 43.76
CA ALA A 961 -13.23 21.41 45.19
C ALA A 961 -14.52 20.62 45.52
N PRO A 962 -14.50 19.71 46.52
CA PRO A 962 -15.72 19.06 46.96
C PRO A 962 -16.74 20.11 47.41
N ALA A 963 -18.03 19.91 47.07
CA ALA A 963 -19.06 20.82 47.54
C ALA A 963 -19.01 20.90 49.07
N CYS A 964 -19.07 22.13 49.59
CA CYS A 964 -19.15 22.39 51.01
C CYS A 964 -20.51 23.03 51.30
N PRO A 965 -21.58 22.23 51.47
CA PRO A 965 -22.91 22.77 51.70
C PRO A 965 -22.91 23.68 52.92
N GLY A 966 -23.39 24.91 52.75
CA GLY A 966 -23.38 25.93 53.79
C GLY A 966 -22.14 26.84 53.85
N ASP A 967 -21.10 26.63 53.03
CA ASP A 967 -19.93 27.50 52.93
C ASP A 967 -20.16 28.60 51.88
N ALA A 968 -20.84 29.66 52.30
CA ALA A 968 -21.25 30.77 51.43
C ALA A 968 -20.09 31.59 50.87
N ASN A 969 -18.90 31.54 51.49
CA ASN A 969 -17.71 32.27 51.01
C ASN A 969 -16.65 31.38 50.35
N ALA A 970 -16.92 30.07 50.20
CA ALA A 970 -16.01 29.09 49.64
C ALA A 970 -14.64 29.04 50.33
N SER A 971 -14.60 29.26 51.65
CA SER A 971 -13.37 29.20 52.45
C SER A 971 -12.88 27.77 52.72
N GLY A 972 -13.70 26.77 52.42
CA GLY A 972 -13.53 25.37 52.82
C GLY A 972 -14.02 25.09 54.24
N THR A 973 -14.65 26.06 54.91
CA THR A 973 -15.16 25.90 56.27
C THR A 973 -16.51 26.58 56.45
N VAL A 974 -17.48 25.88 57.03
CA VAL A 974 -18.80 26.45 57.34
C VAL A 974 -18.75 27.11 58.72
N ASP A 975 -18.71 28.43 58.79
CA ASP A 975 -18.61 29.17 60.04
C ASP A 975 -19.49 30.44 60.10
N PHE A 976 -19.22 31.30 61.08
CA PHE A 976 -19.96 32.55 61.28
C PHE A 976 -19.91 33.49 60.08
N THR A 977 -18.87 33.40 59.27
CA THR A 977 -18.71 34.21 58.07
C THR A 977 -19.78 33.84 57.04
N ASP A 978 -20.10 32.55 56.89
CA ASP A 978 -21.10 32.06 55.94
C ASP A 978 -22.52 32.40 56.37
N LEU A 979 -22.82 32.23 57.65
CA LEU A 979 -24.10 32.64 58.22
C LEU A 979 -24.35 34.14 58.02
N ASN A 980 -23.30 34.96 58.19
CA ASN A 980 -23.42 36.39 57.97
C ASN A 980 -23.71 36.74 56.50
N ILE A 981 -23.23 35.95 55.54
CA ILE A 981 -23.50 36.16 54.11
C ILE A 981 -24.96 35.82 53.77
N VAL A 982 -25.49 34.70 54.27
CA VAL A 982 -26.91 34.34 54.10
C VAL A 982 -27.82 35.39 54.74
N LEU A 983 -27.50 35.84 55.95
CA LEU A 983 -28.30 36.87 56.63
C LEU A 983 -28.20 38.26 55.96
N ALA A 984 -27.05 38.61 55.39
CA ALA A 984 -26.85 39.89 54.71
C ALA A 984 -27.63 39.98 53.39
N ASN A 985 -27.87 38.85 52.73
CA ASN A 985 -28.56 38.76 51.45
C ASN A 985 -29.99 38.19 51.58
N TRP A 986 -30.55 38.21 52.78
CA TRP A 986 -31.87 37.63 53.07
C TRP A 986 -32.98 38.16 52.16
N ALA A 987 -33.82 37.25 51.64
CA ALA A 987 -34.94 37.55 50.73
C ALA A 987 -34.52 38.27 49.43
N THR A 988 -33.25 38.12 49.03
CA THR A 988 -32.78 38.55 47.71
C THR A 988 -32.75 37.37 46.73
N THR A 989 -32.64 37.68 45.44
CA THR A 989 -32.45 36.70 44.36
C THR A 989 -31.05 36.89 43.79
N GLY A 990 -30.25 35.83 43.74
CA GLY A 990 -28.85 35.89 43.30
C GLY A 990 -27.98 34.89 44.08
N PRO A 991 -26.73 34.66 43.63
CA PRO A 991 -25.87 33.62 44.20
C PRO A 991 -25.31 33.98 45.58
N ASP A 992 -25.25 35.26 45.92
CA ASP A 992 -24.70 35.73 47.20
C ASP A 992 -25.63 35.31 48.35
N GLY A 993 -25.27 34.26 49.09
CA GLY A 993 -26.04 33.73 50.22
C GLY A 993 -27.07 32.64 49.88
N ASP A 994 -27.21 32.27 48.60
CA ASP A 994 -28.04 31.14 48.14
C ASP A 994 -27.19 29.86 48.14
N VAL A 995 -26.93 29.33 49.33
CA VAL A 995 -26.00 28.20 49.53
C VAL A 995 -26.57 26.85 49.10
N ASN A 996 -27.88 26.77 48.84
CA ASN A 996 -28.51 25.56 48.29
C ASN A 996 -28.80 25.66 46.79
N GLY A 997 -28.53 26.81 46.15
CA GLY A 997 -28.66 27.02 44.71
C GLY A 997 -30.10 27.06 44.20
N SER A 998 -31.07 27.43 45.04
CA SER A 998 -32.49 27.46 44.68
C SER A 998 -32.92 28.71 43.90
N GLY A 999 -32.03 29.71 43.80
CA GLY A 999 -32.24 31.00 43.14
C GLY A 999 -32.74 32.12 44.05
N GLY A 1000 -32.93 31.87 45.34
CA GLY A 1000 -33.36 32.86 46.32
C GLY A 1000 -32.84 32.56 47.72
N VAL A 1001 -32.48 33.60 48.46
CA VAL A 1001 -31.90 33.46 49.81
C VAL A 1001 -32.99 33.43 50.87
N ASP A 1002 -33.27 32.27 51.44
CA ASP A 1002 -34.33 32.12 52.45
C ASP A 1002 -33.97 31.18 53.62
N PHE A 1003 -35.00 30.67 54.32
CA PHE A 1003 -34.80 29.78 55.46
C PHE A 1003 -34.13 28.45 55.08
N ALA A 1004 -34.25 27.99 53.85
CA ALA A 1004 -33.57 26.79 53.37
C ALA A 1004 -32.05 27.00 53.38
N ASP A 1005 -31.57 28.16 52.93
CA ASP A 1005 -30.14 28.52 52.95
C ASP A 1005 -29.58 28.65 54.36
N LEU A 1006 -30.33 29.31 55.25
CA LEU A 1006 -29.94 29.43 56.65
C LEU A 1006 -29.85 28.05 57.33
N ASN A 1007 -30.79 27.17 57.02
CA ASN A 1007 -30.76 25.81 57.55
C ASN A 1007 -29.60 24.99 56.98
N GLU A 1008 -29.19 25.23 55.74
CA GLU A 1008 -28.04 24.57 55.12
C GLU A 1008 -26.73 24.99 55.82
N VAL A 1009 -26.52 26.28 56.08
CA VAL A 1009 -25.36 26.77 56.84
C VAL A 1009 -25.35 26.23 58.27
N LEU A 1010 -26.49 26.29 58.97
CA LEU A 1010 -26.57 25.82 60.36
C LEU A 1010 -26.49 24.30 60.47
N GLY A 1011 -27.00 23.58 59.48
CA GLY A 1011 -26.96 22.11 59.42
C GLY A 1011 -25.55 21.57 59.21
N ASN A 1012 -24.70 22.34 58.54
CA ASN A 1012 -23.31 22.00 58.23
C ASN A 1012 -22.29 22.76 59.10
N TRP A 1013 -22.73 23.37 60.20
CA TRP A 1013 -21.91 24.26 61.02
C TRP A 1013 -20.64 23.60 61.56
N GLY A 1014 -19.49 24.20 61.30
CA GLY A 1014 -18.18 23.72 61.71
C GLY A 1014 -17.61 22.60 60.82
N ASN A 1015 -18.28 22.26 59.72
CA ASN A 1015 -17.71 21.37 58.71
C ASN A 1015 -16.49 22.04 58.07
N VAL A 1016 -15.43 21.25 57.90
CA VAL A 1016 -14.23 21.63 57.16
C VAL A 1016 -14.18 20.71 55.94
N CYS A 1017 -14.53 21.25 54.79
CA CYS A 1017 -14.46 20.55 53.52
C CYS A 1017 -13.04 20.72 53.00
N LYS A 1018 -12.30 19.62 52.94
CA LYS A 1018 -10.91 19.60 52.48
C LYS A 1018 -10.83 19.14 51.05
#